data_AF-A0A966ZFD8-F1
#
_entry.id   AF-A0A966ZFD8-F1
#
_cell.length_a   1.000
_cell.length_b   1.000
_cell.length_c   1.000
_cell.angle_alpha   90.00
_cell.angle_beta   90.00
_cell.angle_gamma   90.00
#
_symmetry.space_group_name_H-M   'P 1'
#
loop_
_entity.id
_entity.type
_entity.pdbx_description
1 polymer ?
#
loop_
_entity_poly.entity_id
_entity_poly.type
_entity_poly.pdbx_seq_one_letter_code
_entity_poly.pdbx_strand_id
1 'polypeptide(L)'
;MREVTYLTPGGISVRRTQTVLPFSKGLDRFLRQLDQYRGIYLSSGYEFPGRYSRWDIVSVKPPLELLGFQRDVTFRPLNDRGIAINRMLAPLLASHPHWDEFQDDNGTLRGRLKPMPAFFPEEERSKQPSIFSILRALTQEFRTEKDDKLALAGGFGYDLLFQFEPIQLRHERTLCKDLQLFLCDDICYMDRKREVIERYSYDFSSVDFERGDITTQGLERTGEKVPRQPKRKPGPITSDHTVAEYEANVETCREGMRQGDYYEVVLRQTFRTPYAGKASDLFRRMQEANPSPYEFLMQFGNEQLVGASPEMFVRVEGNRVETCPIAGTVRRTGDPLQDERNIRELLNSTKEESELTMCTDVDRNDKSRVCKPGSVQVIGRRLIEKYAGLFHTVDHVEGTLAEGFDSLDAFLSHMWAVTLIGAPKKAAAVAIEALEKSARDWYGGAVGMLSLNGDINTGIAIRTTYLRDGYATYPAGATLLYDSDPAAEEQETRIKATGFFRLLGDKAAAPAGPAVQPPIHLKLLLVDNDDCFIQTLANYVRQAGAEVVTYRAGFPLEILDQVKPDLILISPGPGRPVDFGVPALVQHAAKAKIPVFGVCLGLQGIVEAFGGELGVLPHSLYAIPEKFPAELEITARTKDGVIMGVRHRELPIEAVQFHPESILSAQHDTGLKLMRNALLRIRAH
;
A
#
# COMPACT_ATOMS: atom_id res chain seq x y z
N MET A 1 32.18 2.30 18.94
CA MET A 1 31.84 3.73 18.87
C MET A 1 32.86 4.37 17.95
N ARG A 2 32.42 5.05 16.89
CA ARG A 2 33.31 5.76 15.96
C ARG A 2 32.99 7.24 16.05
N GLU A 3 34.02 8.08 16.10
CA GLU A 3 33.84 9.53 16.18
C GLU A 3 34.52 10.19 14.99
N VAL A 4 33.86 11.21 14.45
CA VAL A 4 34.37 12.05 13.38
C VAL A 4 34.11 13.49 13.74
N THR A 5 35.14 14.32 13.64
CA THR A 5 35.03 15.77 13.83
C THR A 5 35.40 16.49 12.54
N TYR A 6 34.63 17.52 12.20
CA TYR A 6 34.91 18.40 11.06
C TYR A 6 34.49 19.84 11.39
N LEU A 7 35.08 20.79 10.67
CA LEU A 7 34.80 22.22 10.79
C LEU A 7 34.02 22.66 9.55
N THR A 8 32.91 23.37 9.75
CA THR A 8 32.12 23.98 8.67
C THR A 8 32.79 25.26 8.15
N PRO A 9 32.42 25.75 6.95
CA PRO A 9 32.95 27.00 6.42
C PRO A 9 32.70 28.22 7.33
N GLY A 10 31.55 28.28 8.00
CA GLY A 10 31.19 29.31 8.97
C GLY A 10 31.84 29.15 10.35
N GLY A 11 32.71 28.15 10.56
CA GLY A 11 33.50 28.00 11.79
C GLY A 11 32.84 27.15 12.89
N ILE A 12 31.75 26.44 12.58
CA ILE A 12 31.08 25.50 13.49
C ILE A 12 31.82 24.16 13.46
N SER A 13 32.36 23.75 14.60
CA SER A 13 32.94 22.43 14.79
C SER A 13 31.84 21.43 15.13
N VAL A 14 31.70 20.40 14.29
CA VAL A 14 30.71 19.33 14.42
C VAL A 14 31.41 18.04 14.81
N ARG A 15 31.02 17.45 15.94
CA ARG A 15 31.44 16.13 16.40
C ARG A 15 30.30 15.14 16.22
N ARG A 16 30.47 14.18 15.32
CA ARG A 16 29.54 13.07 15.08
C ARG A 16 30.02 11.82 15.79
N THR A 17 29.12 11.22 16.55
CA THR A 17 29.33 9.95 17.26
C THR A 17 28.44 8.87 16.67
N GLN A 18 29.04 7.79 16.15
CA GLN A 18 28.35 6.62 15.63
C GLN A 18 28.40 5.47 16.65
N THR A 19 27.23 4.92 16.94
CA THR A 19 27.05 3.72 17.76
C THR A 19 26.17 2.69 17.04
N VAL A 20 26.35 1.41 17.36
CA VAL A 20 25.50 0.33 16.83
C VAL A 20 24.54 -0.09 17.93
N LEU A 21 23.25 -0.19 17.60
CA LEU A 21 22.21 -0.67 18.49
C LEU A 21 21.86 -2.13 18.18
N PRO A 22 21.44 -2.93 19.18
CA PRO A 22 21.03 -4.31 18.92
C PRO A 22 19.77 -4.35 18.03
N PHE A 23 19.87 -5.01 16.88
CA PHE A 23 18.77 -5.16 15.92
C PHE A 23 17.52 -5.81 16.55
N SER A 24 17.72 -6.78 17.43
CA SER A 24 16.64 -7.47 18.17
C SER A 24 15.77 -6.54 19.03
N LYS A 25 16.27 -5.34 19.38
CA LYS A 25 15.49 -4.34 20.13
C LYS A 25 14.63 -3.45 19.20
N GLY A 26 14.89 -3.46 17.90
CA GLY A 26 14.20 -2.66 16.88
C GLY A 26 14.19 -1.16 17.20
N LEU A 27 13.26 -0.45 16.55
CA LEU A 27 13.03 0.99 16.75
C LEU A 27 11.71 1.30 17.48
N ASP A 28 10.98 0.27 17.91
CA ASP A 28 9.67 0.35 18.56
C ASP A 28 9.64 1.26 19.81
N ARG A 29 10.77 1.32 20.53
CA ARG A 29 10.93 2.22 21.69
C ARG A 29 10.93 3.69 21.31
N PHE A 30 11.42 4.04 20.12
CA PHE A 30 11.44 5.41 19.61
C PHE A 30 10.07 5.76 19.03
N LEU A 31 9.43 4.82 18.34
CA LEU A 31 8.06 4.98 17.89
C LEU A 31 7.10 5.31 19.04
N ARG A 32 7.22 4.64 20.20
CA ARG A 32 6.44 4.99 21.41
C ARG A 32 6.79 6.37 22.01
N GLN A 33 8.01 6.85 21.82
CA GLN A 33 8.40 8.19 22.27
C GLN A 33 7.75 9.29 21.41
N LEU A 34 7.44 9.01 20.14
CA LEU A 34 6.73 9.95 19.25
C LEU A 34 5.26 10.19 19.67
N ASP A 35 4.70 9.39 20.57
CA ASP A 35 3.42 9.72 21.21
C ASP A 35 3.55 10.80 22.29
N GLN A 36 4.78 11.09 22.74
CA GLN A 36 5.06 12.02 23.84
C GLN A 36 5.92 13.20 23.41
N TYR A 37 6.73 13.08 22.36
CA TYR A 37 7.71 14.09 21.97
C TYR A 37 7.69 14.30 20.46
N ARG A 38 8.03 15.53 20.03
CA ARG A 38 8.27 15.87 18.63
C ARG A 38 9.35 14.98 18.01
N GLY A 39 9.24 14.76 16.70
CA GLY A 39 10.19 13.95 15.95
C GLY A 39 9.58 13.35 14.70
N ILE A 40 10.32 12.43 14.10
CA ILE A 40 9.99 11.80 12.82
C ILE A 40 10.28 10.31 12.88
N TYR A 41 9.47 9.54 12.17
CA TYR A 41 9.74 8.16 11.78
C TYR A 41 9.50 8.06 10.29
N LEU A 42 10.51 7.68 9.52
CA LEU A 42 10.43 7.40 8.09
C LEU A 42 10.72 5.91 7.89
N SER A 43 10.02 5.26 6.98
CA SER A 43 10.23 3.85 6.65
C SER A 43 9.97 3.60 5.18
N SER A 44 10.68 2.61 4.65
CA SER A 44 10.32 1.97 3.40
C SER A 44 10.02 0.50 3.70
N GLY A 45 8.74 0.15 3.74
CA GLY A 45 8.27 -1.23 3.93
C GLY A 45 8.31 -2.06 2.64
N TYR A 46 8.53 -1.39 1.52
CA TYR A 46 8.47 -1.96 0.17
C TYR A 46 9.86 -2.21 -0.40
N GLU A 47 10.02 -3.29 -1.16
CA GLU A 47 11.26 -3.56 -1.90
C GLU A 47 10.92 -3.70 -3.38
N PHE A 48 11.60 -2.91 -4.20
CA PHE A 48 11.55 -3.02 -5.65
C PHE A 48 12.98 -2.92 -6.17
N PRO A 49 13.52 -3.98 -6.82
CA PRO A 49 14.90 -4.02 -7.25
C PRO A 49 15.32 -2.77 -8.04
N GLY A 50 16.44 -2.15 -7.63
CA GLY A 50 16.98 -0.94 -8.27
C GLY A 50 16.24 0.36 -7.97
N ARG A 51 15.12 0.34 -7.23
CA ARG A 51 14.30 1.52 -6.94
C ARG A 51 14.09 1.78 -5.45
N TYR A 52 13.62 0.77 -4.72
CA TYR A 52 13.29 0.87 -3.30
C TYR A 52 13.96 -0.27 -2.51
N SER A 53 14.56 0.08 -1.38
CA SER A 53 15.12 -0.86 -0.40
C SER A 53 14.40 -0.68 0.92
N ARG A 54 14.46 -1.70 1.78
CA ARG A 54 13.79 -1.68 3.09
C ARG A 54 14.66 -1.07 4.18
N TRP A 55 14.17 -0.01 4.80
CA TRP A 55 14.89 0.71 5.85
C TRP A 55 13.92 1.45 6.78
N ASP A 56 14.41 1.85 7.95
CA ASP A 56 13.73 2.78 8.86
C ASP A 56 14.70 3.87 9.32
N ILE A 57 14.20 5.09 9.47
CA ILE A 57 14.93 6.23 10.01
C ILE A 57 14.07 6.87 11.09
N VAL A 58 14.63 7.08 12.29
CA VAL A 58 13.90 7.70 13.39
C VAL A 58 14.75 8.72 14.12
N SER A 59 14.14 9.86 14.46
CA SER A 59 14.72 10.92 15.28
C SER A 59 13.65 11.45 16.23
N VAL A 60 14.00 11.61 17.50
CA VAL A 60 13.07 12.03 18.57
C VAL A 60 13.70 13.17 19.36
N LYS A 61 12.87 14.09 19.86
CA LYS A 61 13.31 15.27 20.62
C LYS A 61 14.33 16.14 19.85
N PRO A 62 14.01 16.53 18.61
CA PRO A 62 14.90 17.39 17.84
C PRO A 62 15.15 18.71 18.58
N PRO A 63 16.37 19.26 18.53
CA PRO A 63 16.71 20.51 19.22
C PRO A 63 16.10 21.74 18.54
N LEU A 64 15.85 21.67 17.23
CA LEU A 64 15.49 22.83 16.43
C LEU A 64 14.40 22.46 15.42
N GLU A 65 13.42 23.34 15.29
CA GLU A 65 12.34 23.25 14.31
C GLU A 65 12.38 24.45 13.37
N LEU A 66 12.37 24.17 12.08
CA LEU A 66 12.33 25.14 11.01
C LEU A 66 10.90 25.26 10.47
N LEU A 67 10.31 26.44 10.63
CA LEU A 67 8.96 26.75 10.20
C LEU A 67 9.00 27.76 9.07
N GLY A 68 8.19 27.51 8.05
CA GLY A 68 7.98 28.40 6.93
C GLY A 68 6.51 28.68 6.73
N PHE A 69 6.15 29.93 6.50
CA PHE A 69 4.81 30.31 6.06
C PHE A 69 4.90 31.55 5.18
N GLN A 70 4.47 31.43 3.93
CA GLN A 70 4.62 32.45 2.91
C GLN A 70 6.08 32.90 2.80
N ARG A 71 6.39 34.15 3.19
CA ARG A 71 7.75 34.70 3.17
C ARG A 71 8.41 34.70 4.54
N ASP A 72 7.68 34.34 5.60
CA ASP A 72 8.21 34.31 6.96
C ASP A 72 8.84 32.94 7.25
N VAL A 73 10.05 32.97 7.82
CA VAL A 73 10.83 31.80 8.21
C VAL A 73 11.21 31.94 9.68
N THR A 74 11.01 30.88 10.44
CA THR A 74 11.32 30.85 11.88
C THR A 74 12.15 29.61 12.22
N PHE A 75 13.26 29.83 12.90
CA PHE A 75 14.09 28.82 13.53
C PHE A 75 13.72 28.79 15.01
N ARG A 76 12.80 27.90 15.39
CA ARG A 76 12.31 27.78 16.77
C ARG A 76 13.15 26.75 17.54
N PRO A 77 13.91 27.17 18.58
CA PRO A 77 14.57 26.21 19.45
C PRO A 77 13.53 25.44 20.28
N LEU A 78 13.74 24.14 20.44
CA LEU A 78 12.86 23.25 21.21
C LEU A 78 13.46 22.84 22.56
N ASN A 79 14.75 23.13 22.77
CA ASN A 79 15.51 22.92 24.00
C ASN A 79 16.78 23.80 24.01
N ASP A 80 17.57 23.71 25.08
CA ASP A 80 18.81 24.48 25.24
C ASP A 80 19.84 24.22 24.15
N ARG A 81 19.88 23.00 23.59
CA ARG A 81 20.73 22.67 22.44
C ARG A 81 20.30 23.45 21.20
N GLY A 82 18.99 23.58 20.97
CA GLY A 82 18.44 24.42 19.91
C GLY A 82 18.83 25.88 20.02
N ILE A 83 18.82 26.43 21.25
CA ILE A 83 19.25 27.82 21.51
C ILE A 83 20.73 27.98 21.15
N ALA A 84 21.58 27.05 21.59
CA ALA A 84 23.00 27.05 21.28
C ALA A 84 23.25 26.96 19.77
N ILE A 85 22.56 26.05 19.06
CA ILE A 85 22.66 25.91 17.60
C ILE A 85 22.21 27.19 16.90
N ASN A 86 21.08 27.79 17.29
CA ASN A 86 20.62 29.05 16.70
C ASN A 86 21.64 30.17 16.89
N ARG A 87 22.28 30.29 18.06
CA ARG A 87 23.33 31.29 18.25
C ARG A 87 24.53 31.09 17.32
N MET A 88 24.90 29.84 17.03
CA MET A 88 25.96 29.53 16.05
C MET A 88 25.52 29.84 14.62
N LEU A 89 24.25 29.61 14.27
CA LEU A 89 23.71 29.88 12.94
C LEU A 89 23.37 31.35 12.70
N ALA A 90 23.15 32.14 13.75
CA ALA A 90 22.70 33.52 13.64
C ALA A 90 23.61 34.41 12.77
N PRO A 91 24.95 34.38 12.89
CA PRO A 91 25.82 35.19 12.02
C PRO A 91 25.71 34.81 10.54
N LEU A 92 25.68 33.50 10.25
CA LEU A 92 25.49 32.98 8.89
C LEU A 92 24.17 33.47 8.30
N LEU A 93 23.08 33.25 9.03
CA LEU A 93 21.73 33.56 8.55
C LEU A 93 21.49 35.06 8.44
N ALA A 94 21.92 35.87 9.41
CA ALA A 94 21.72 37.32 9.39
C ALA A 94 22.38 37.99 8.18
N SER A 95 23.49 37.44 7.69
CA SER A 95 24.21 37.97 6.52
C SER A 95 23.57 37.60 5.17
N HIS A 96 22.57 36.71 5.16
CA HIS A 96 22.03 36.17 3.92
C HIS A 96 21.26 37.25 3.11
N PRO A 97 21.56 37.43 1.80
CA PRO A 97 21.08 38.57 1.03
C PRO A 97 19.58 38.56 0.72
N HIS A 98 18.92 37.40 0.86
CA HIS A 98 17.49 37.25 0.55
C HIS A 98 16.56 37.67 1.70
N TRP A 99 17.08 38.04 2.86
CA TRP A 99 16.26 38.64 3.90
C TRP A 99 15.87 40.07 3.54
N ASP A 100 14.61 40.39 3.77
CA ASP A 100 14.10 41.76 3.88
C ASP A 100 14.26 42.24 5.32
N GLU A 101 13.85 41.38 6.27
CA GLU A 101 13.99 41.60 7.71
C GLU A 101 14.53 40.33 8.36
N PHE A 102 15.40 40.48 9.36
CA PHE A 102 15.92 39.37 10.17
C PHE A 102 16.13 39.83 11.61
N GLN A 103 15.69 39.02 12.56
CA GLN A 103 15.77 39.30 13.98
C GLN A 103 16.08 38.04 14.80
N ASP A 104 16.83 38.23 15.88
CA ASP A 104 17.04 37.24 16.92
C ASP A 104 16.23 37.66 18.17
N ASP A 105 15.17 36.91 18.47
CA ASP A 105 14.34 37.09 19.65
C ASP A 105 14.70 36.03 20.69
N ASN A 106 15.69 36.35 21.53
CA ASN A 106 16.15 35.53 22.65
C ASN A 106 16.46 34.07 22.26
N GLY A 107 17.13 33.87 21.11
CA GLY A 107 17.50 32.56 20.60
C GLY A 107 16.48 31.95 19.63
N THR A 108 15.35 32.60 19.36
CA THR A 108 14.49 32.28 18.21
C THR A 108 14.84 33.20 17.05
N LEU A 109 15.34 32.63 15.95
CA LEU A 109 15.64 33.43 14.75
C LEU A 109 14.39 33.53 13.89
N ARG A 110 14.03 34.75 13.48
CA ARG A 110 12.92 35.00 12.58
C ARG A 110 13.38 35.91 11.46
N GLY A 111 12.98 35.59 10.23
CA GLY A 111 13.24 36.44 9.09
C GLY A 111 12.08 36.44 8.13
N ARG A 112 11.96 37.54 7.40
CA ARG A 112 11.05 37.69 6.27
C ARG A 112 11.87 37.80 5.00
N LEU A 113 11.56 36.96 4.03
CA LEU A 113 12.23 36.94 2.74
C LEU A 113 11.75 38.10 1.86
N LYS A 114 12.67 38.63 1.06
CA LYS A 114 12.35 39.61 0.01
C LYS A 114 11.27 39.07 -0.93
N PRO A 115 10.39 39.94 -1.46
CA PRO A 115 9.48 39.53 -2.51
C PRO A 115 10.25 39.06 -3.73
N MET A 116 9.64 38.15 -4.49
CA MET A 116 10.16 37.75 -5.79
C MET A 116 10.17 38.97 -6.73
N PRO A 117 11.27 39.23 -7.46
CA PRO A 117 11.31 40.29 -8.45
C PRO A 117 10.20 40.14 -9.50
N ALA A 118 9.70 41.26 -10.03
CA ALA A 118 8.64 41.23 -11.04
C ALA A 118 9.09 40.58 -12.37
N PHE A 119 10.38 40.71 -12.71
CA PHE A 119 10.95 40.19 -13.95
C PHE A 119 12.30 39.54 -13.68
N PHE A 120 12.46 38.30 -14.14
CA PHE A 120 13.70 37.52 -14.12
C PHE A 120 13.62 36.42 -15.19
N PRO A 121 14.76 35.90 -15.69
CA PRO A 121 14.77 34.74 -16.58
C PRO A 121 14.19 33.50 -15.91
N GLU A 122 13.42 32.69 -16.63
CA GLU A 122 12.75 31.51 -16.07
C GLU A 122 13.74 30.48 -15.50
N GLU A 123 14.93 30.41 -16.08
CA GLU A 123 16.05 29.56 -15.65
C GLU A 123 16.56 29.93 -14.25
N GLU A 124 16.32 31.16 -13.81
CA GLU A 124 16.70 31.66 -12.49
C GLU A 124 15.55 31.56 -11.46
N ARG A 125 14.39 30.98 -11.83
CA ARG A 125 13.22 30.90 -10.94
C ARG A 125 13.52 30.22 -9.60
N SER A 126 14.25 29.10 -9.61
CA SER A 126 14.59 28.35 -8.39
C SER A 126 15.60 29.07 -7.48
N LYS A 127 16.26 30.10 -8.00
CA LYS A 127 17.25 30.92 -7.28
C LYS A 127 16.64 32.19 -6.69
N GLN A 128 15.39 32.51 -7.01
CA GLN A 128 14.71 33.67 -6.44
C GLN A 128 14.54 33.53 -4.92
N PRO A 129 14.47 34.67 -4.17
CA PRO A 129 14.26 34.67 -2.73
C PRO A 129 13.10 33.77 -2.31
N SER A 130 13.41 32.73 -1.54
CA SER A 130 12.45 31.73 -1.06
C SER A 130 13.01 31.01 0.16
N ILE A 131 12.18 30.21 0.83
CA ILE A 131 12.63 29.44 1.99
C ILE A 131 13.76 28.48 1.62
N PHE A 132 13.77 28.02 0.37
CA PHE A 132 14.81 27.15 -0.19
C PHE A 132 16.17 27.84 -0.28
N SER A 133 16.22 29.17 -0.40
CA SER A 133 17.49 29.90 -0.30
C SER A 133 18.15 29.70 1.07
N ILE A 134 17.34 29.65 2.12
CA ILE A 134 17.80 29.47 3.49
C ILE A 134 18.18 28.00 3.75
N LEU A 135 17.40 27.05 3.24
CA LEU A 135 17.75 25.63 3.27
C LEU A 135 19.07 25.35 2.54
N ARG A 136 19.30 26.04 1.41
CA ARG A 136 20.53 25.96 0.65
C ARG A 136 21.73 26.49 1.44
N ALA A 137 21.59 27.63 2.12
CA ALA A 137 22.63 28.16 2.99
C ALA A 137 23.02 27.19 4.13
N LEU A 138 22.02 26.57 4.78
CA LEU A 138 22.27 25.54 5.79
C LEU A 138 22.96 24.30 5.21
N THR A 139 22.53 23.85 4.04
CA THR A 139 23.15 22.72 3.34
C THR A 139 24.60 23.03 3.02
N GLN A 140 24.88 24.20 2.46
CA GLN A 140 26.26 24.64 2.13
C GLN A 140 27.16 24.74 3.37
N GLU A 141 26.61 25.19 4.50
CA GLU A 141 27.36 25.28 5.76
C GLU A 141 27.79 23.89 6.26
N PHE A 142 26.90 22.91 6.24
CA PHE A 142 27.17 21.59 6.82
C PHE A 142 27.71 20.55 5.83
N ARG A 143 27.77 20.88 4.53
CA ARG A 143 28.18 19.94 3.48
C ARG A 143 29.63 19.46 3.66
N THR A 144 29.80 18.15 3.74
CA THR A 144 31.12 17.51 3.81
C THR A 144 31.08 16.09 3.25
N GLU A 145 32.20 15.59 2.73
CA GLU A 145 32.34 14.18 2.34
C GLU A 145 32.45 13.25 3.57
N LYS A 146 32.71 13.81 4.76
CA LYS A 146 32.92 13.04 6.00
C LYS A 146 31.60 12.58 6.66
N ASP A 147 30.49 13.22 6.30
CA ASP A 147 29.17 12.96 6.87
C ASP A 147 28.03 13.16 5.88
N ASP A 148 27.15 12.16 5.83
CA ASP A 148 25.96 12.10 5.00
C ASP A 148 24.69 11.81 5.83
N LYS A 149 24.79 11.83 7.17
CA LYS A 149 23.70 11.42 8.07
C LYS A 149 23.02 12.55 8.82
N LEU A 150 23.64 13.72 8.97
CA LEU A 150 23.01 14.90 9.54
C LEU A 150 21.96 15.45 8.55
N ALA A 151 20.74 15.69 9.03
CA ALA A 151 19.62 15.99 8.14
C ALA A 151 18.56 16.91 8.75
N LEU A 152 17.82 17.58 7.86
CA LEU A 152 16.54 18.22 8.11
C LEU A 152 15.42 17.28 7.62
N ALA A 153 14.50 16.89 8.51
CA ALA A 153 13.42 15.96 8.16
C ALA A 153 12.05 16.52 8.57
N GLY A 154 11.04 16.35 7.71
CA GLY A 154 9.71 16.85 7.99
C GLY A 154 8.81 16.95 6.75
N GLY A 155 7.91 17.94 6.76
CA GLY A 155 6.89 18.15 5.74
C GLY A 155 7.10 19.43 4.94
N PHE A 156 6.77 19.35 3.66
CA PHE A 156 6.72 20.43 2.69
C PHE A 156 5.26 20.54 2.23
N GLY A 157 4.57 21.61 2.63
CA GLY A 157 3.16 21.85 2.36
C GLY A 157 2.91 22.32 0.93
N TYR A 158 1.69 22.10 0.44
CA TYR A 158 1.28 22.40 -0.92
C TYR A 158 1.48 23.88 -1.29
N ASP A 159 1.18 24.79 -0.35
CA ASP A 159 1.22 26.24 -0.58
C ASP A 159 2.66 26.78 -0.77
N LEU A 160 3.72 25.99 -0.55
CA LEU A 160 5.09 26.36 -0.96
C LEU A 160 5.18 26.71 -2.45
N LEU A 161 4.33 26.09 -3.28
CA LEU A 161 4.23 26.38 -4.70
C LEU A 161 4.01 27.88 -4.94
N PHE A 162 3.21 28.56 -4.11
CA PHE A 162 2.82 29.94 -4.33
C PHE A 162 3.93 30.96 -4.04
N GLN A 163 5.05 30.54 -3.46
CA GLN A 163 6.26 31.36 -3.42
C GLN A 163 6.91 31.51 -4.81
N PHE A 164 6.64 30.56 -5.71
CA PHE A 164 7.20 30.48 -7.07
C PHE A 164 6.15 30.74 -8.15
N GLU A 165 4.93 30.25 -7.95
CA GLU A 165 3.79 30.44 -8.84
C GLU A 165 2.67 31.18 -8.10
N PRO A 166 2.81 32.51 -7.90
CA PRO A 166 1.81 33.27 -7.17
C PRO A 166 0.47 33.24 -7.90
N ILE A 167 -0.59 32.95 -7.13
CA ILE A 167 -2.00 32.99 -7.56
C ILE A 167 -2.81 33.82 -6.56
N GLN A 168 -4.04 34.17 -6.92
CA GLN A 168 -4.98 34.77 -5.98
C GLN A 168 -5.55 33.70 -5.05
N LEU A 169 -5.26 33.83 -3.76
CA LEU A 169 -5.75 32.92 -2.72
C LEU A 169 -7.20 33.26 -2.34
N ARG A 170 -8.04 32.22 -2.21
CA ARG A 170 -9.47 32.31 -1.84
C ARG A 170 -9.77 31.69 -0.47
N HIS A 171 -9.00 30.68 -0.06
CA HIS A 171 -9.22 29.99 1.21
C HIS A 171 -8.44 30.60 2.38
N GLU A 172 -8.97 30.43 3.58
CA GLU A 172 -8.24 30.72 4.82
C GLU A 172 -7.22 29.60 5.11
N ARG A 173 -5.97 29.99 5.41
CA ARG A 173 -4.90 29.06 5.82
C ARG A 173 -4.81 29.01 7.33
N THR A 174 -5.51 28.06 7.96
CA THR A 174 -5.57 27.98 9.43
C THR A 174 -4.35 27.30 10.06
N LEU A 175 -3.59 26.51 9.30
CA LEU A 175 -2.37 25.86 9.79
C LEU A 175 -1.21 26.87 9.89
N CYS A 176 -1.18 27.87 9.01
CA CYS A 176 -0.09 28.83 8.86
C CYS A 176 1.30 28.17 8.78
N LYS A 177 1.43 27.09 8.03
CA LYS A 177 2.69 26.38 7.78
C LYS A 177 2.73 25.81 6.37
N ASP A 178 3.72 26.24 5.61
CA ASP A 178 4.08 25.69 4.31
C ASP A 178 5.32 24.80 4.42
N LEU A 179 6.14 24.97 5.46
CA LEU A 179 7.30 24.12 5.73
C LEU A 179 7.39 23.84 7.22
N GLN A 180 7.63 22.58 7.57
CA GLN A 180 8.01 22.21 8.94
C GLN A 180 9.07 21.11 8.91
N LEU A 181 10.32 21.46 9.22
CA LEU A 181 11.46 20.53 9.27
C LEU A 181 12.09 20.52 10.65
N PHE A 182 12.65 19.38 11.05
CA PHE A 182 13.44 19.23 12.27
C PHE A 182 14.90 18.97 11.95
N LEU A 183 15.80 19.68 12.64
CA LEU A 183 17.21 19.31 12.65
C LEU A 183 17.41 18.06 13.51
N CYS A 184 17.86 16.97 12.90
CA CYS A 184 17.99 15.68 13.57
C CYS A 184 19.42 15.49 14.10
N ASP A 185 19.69 15.99 15.31
CA ASP A 185 21.00 15.85 15.98
C ASP A 185 21.19 14.50 16.72
N ASP A 186 20.16 13.66 16.73
CA ASP A 186 20.19 12.27 17.21
C ASP A 186 19.26 11.41 16.36
N ILE A 187 19.85 10.62 15.46
CA ILE A 187 19.12 9.92 14.40
C ILE A 187 19.58 8.46 14.32
N CYS A 188 18.62 7.54 14.19
CA CYS A 188 18.89 6.12 14.01
C CYS A 188 18.49 5.68 12.61
N TYR A 189 19.37 4.94 11.95
CA TYR A 189 19.16 4.30 10.66
C TYR A 189 19.14 2.79 10.87
N MET A 190 18.08 2.13 10.42
CA MET A 190 17.94 0.68 10.44
C MET A 190 17.93 0.18 9.00
N ASP A 191 18.94 -0.60 8.65
CA ASP A 191 18.97 -1.35 7.39
C ASP A 191 18.37 -2.73 7.68
N ARG A 192 17.17 -2.99 7.14
CA ARG A 192 16.47 -4.26 7.37
C ARG A 192 17.15 -5.44 6.68
N LYS A 193 17.91 -5.20 5.61
CA LYS A 193 18.57 -6.24 4.82
C LYS A 193 19.90 -6.66 5.45
N ARG A 194 20.65 -5.69 5.99
CA ARG A 194 21.90 -5.93 6.71
C ARG A 194 21.69 -6.31 8.18
N GLU A 195 20.47 -6.15 8.69
CA GLU A 195 20.11 -6.33 10.09
C GLU A 195 20.97 -5.48 11.04
N VAL A 196 21.23 -4.23 10.65
CA VAL A 196 22.04 -3.29 11.42
C VAL A 196 21.22 -2.07 11.78
N ILE A 197 21.34 -1.62 13.04
CA ILE A 197 20.84 -0.31 13.48
C ILE A 197 22.02 0.55 13.88
N GLU A 198 22.22 1.66 13.20
CA GLU A 198 23.25 2.64 13.49
C GLU A 198 22.62 3.91 14.04
N ARG A 199 23.14 4.42 15.14
CA ARG A 199 22.74 5.70 15.74
C ARG A 199 23.86 6.71 15.58
N TYR A 200 23.50 7.87 15.06
CA TYR A 200 24.37 9.02 14.88
C TYR A 200 23.89 10.15 15.78
N SER A 201 24.77 10.59 16.69
CA SER A 201 24.51 11.71 17.58
C SER A 201 25.54 12.81 17.31
N TYR A 202 25.07 14.05 17.26
CA TYR A 202 25.88 15.21 16.91
C TYR A 202 26.02 16.15 18.08
N ASP A 203 27.20 16.72 18.25
CA ASP A 203 27.46 17.87 19.11
C ASP A 203 28.12 18.98 18.28
N PHE A 204 27.73 20.22 18.54
CA PHE A 204 28.12 21.41 17.80
C PHE A 204 28.86 22.34 18.75
N SER A 205 29.90 23.00 18.25
CA SER A 205 30.62 24.01 19.01
C SER A 205 31.13 25.12 18.08
N SER A 206 31.18 26.34 18.57
CA SER A 206 31.76 27.48 17.85
C SER A 206 32.57 28.29 18.82
N VAL A 207 33.76 28.71 18.40
CA VAL A 207 34.61 29.65 19.14
C VAL A 207 34.28 31.04 18.63
N ASP A 208 33.60 31.83 19.46
CA ASP A 208 33.33 33.23 19.19
C ASP A 208 34.14 34.08 20.17
N PHE A 209 35.14 34.80 19.65
CA PHE A 209 36.04 35.63 20.47
C PHE A 209 35.31 36.81 21.14
N GLU A 210 34.12 37.21 20.67
CA GLU A 210 33.32 38.31 21.22
C GLU A 210 32.16 37.82 22.11
N ARG A 211 31.54 36.69 21.78
CA ARG A 211 30.34 36.17 22.48
C ARG A 211 30.60 34.97 23.41
N GLY A 212 31.84 34.47 23.44
CA GLY A 212 32.25 33.32 24.23
C GLY A 212 32.01 31.98 23.53
N ASP A 213 32.64 30.92 24.02
CA ASP A 213 32.51 29.57 23.47
C ASP A 213 31.08 29.04 23.61
N ILE A 214 30.46 28.68 22.49
CA ILE A 214 29.13 28.07 22.46
C ILE A 214 29.32 26.59 22.17
N THR A 215 28.68 25.71 22.95
CA THR A 215 28.74 24.27 22.73
C THR A 215 27.43 23.58 23.11
N THR A 216 27.06 22.54 22.37
CA THR A 216 25.98 21.63 22.77
C THR A 216 26.50 20.43 23.56
N GLN A 217 27.82 20.22 23.62
CA GLN A 217 28.41 19.12 24.38
C GLN A 217 28.09 19.28 25.87
N GLY A 218 27.56 18.22 26.49
CA GLY A 218 27.15 18.22 27.89
C GLY A 218 25.72 18.74 28.13
N LEU A 219 25.06 19.34 27.14
CA LEU A 219 23.64 19.67 27.22
C LEU A 219 22.78 18.43 26.97
N GLU A 220 21.75 18.25 27.79
CA GLU A 220 20.82 17.13 27.67
C GLU A 220 19.95 17.24 26.39
N ARG A 221 19.66 16.08 25.77
CA ARG A 221 18.71 15.96 24.66
C ARG A 221 17.27 15.87 25.19
N THR A 222 16.81 16.98 25.77
CA THR A 222 15.45 17.13 26.31
C THR A 222 14.43 17.37 25.18
N GLY A 223 13.14 17.18 25.46
CA GLY A 223 12.08 17.50 24.50
C GLY A 223 10.80 17.89 25.21
N GLU A 224 10.08 18.85 24.65
CA GLU A 224 8.76 19.26 25.12
C GLU A 224 7.75 18.14 24.94
N LYS A 225 6.91 17.91 25.94
CA LYS A 225 5.83 16.93 25.84
C LYS A 225 4.74 17.45 24.90
N VAL A 226 4.34 16.63 23.93
CA VAL A 226 3.26 16.98 23.01
C VAL A 226 1.93 17.10 23.77
N PRO A 227 1.09 18.10 23.45
CA PRO A 227 -0.21 18.26 24.07
C PRO A 227 -1.09 17.01 23.86
N ARG A 228 -1.86 16.64 24.88
CA ARG A 228 -2.84 15.56 24.74
C ARG A 228 -3.97 16.03 23.84
N GLN A 229 -4.22 15.26 22.78
CA GLN A 229 -5.35 15.50 21.88
C GLN A 229 -6.68 15.33 22.63
N PRO A 230 -7.70 16.17 22.34
CA PRO A 230 -9.01 16.04 22.94
C PRO A 230 -9.64 14.71 22.52
N LYS A 231 -10.17 13.95 23.49
CA LYS A 231 -10.88 12.70 23.20
C LYS A 231 -12.28 13.01 22.70
N ARG A 232 -12.56 12.64 21.45
CA ARG A 232 -13.90 12.71 20.87
C ARG A 232 -14.55 11.33 20.87
N LYS A 233 -15.89 11.30 20.95
CA LYS A 233 -16.64 10.04 20.83
C LYS A 233 -16.46 9.51 19.39
N PRO A 234 -16.23 8.20 19.21
CA PRO A 234 -16.24 7.59 17.89
C PRO A 234 -17.53 7.97 17.13
N GLY A 235 -17.39 8.21 15.83
CA GLY A 235 -18.49 8.60 14.96
C GLY A 235 -18.24 8.13 13.53
N PRO A 236 -19.26 8.23 12.67
CA PRO A 236 -19.14 7.81 11.29
C PRO A 236 -18.09 8.65 10.55
N ILE A 237 -17.53 8.08 9.49
CA ILE A 237 -16.69 8.82 8.56
C ILE A 237 -17.58 9.72 7.70
N THR A 238 -17.28 11.01 7.68
CA THR A 238 -17.99 12.03 6.89
C THR A 238 -17.08 12.58 5.80
N SER A 239 -17.64 12.92 4.64
CA SER A 239 -16.95 13.69 3.59
C SER A 239 -17.33 15.17 3.67
N ASP A 240 -16.43 16.06 3.23
CA ASP A 240 -16.72 17.48 3.02
C ASP A 240 -17.53 17.75 1.74
N HIS A 241 -17.63 16.76 0.83
CA HIS A 241 -18.45 16.80 -0.37
C HIS A 241 -19.58 15.76 -0.31
N THR A 242 -20.74 16.13 -0.85
CA THR A 242 -21.71 15.13 -1.33
C THR A 242 -21.25 14.58 -2.69
N VAL A 243 -21.76 13.41 -3.07
CA VAL A 243 -21.45 12.80 -4.39
C VAL A 243 -21.79 13.78 -5.52
N ALA A 244 -22.98 14.36 -5.50
CA ALA A 244 -23.43 15.31 -6.52
C ALA A 244 -22.59 16.60 -6.58
N GLU A 245 -22.09 17.10 -5.45
CA GLU A 245 -21.19 18.26 -5.43
C GLU A 245 -19.84 17.94 -6.08
N TYR A 246 -19.27 16.76 -5.79
CA TYR A 246 -18.01 16.35 -6.41
C TYR A 246 -18.18 16.15 -7.92
N GLU A 247 -19.25 15.47 -8.34
CA GLU A 247 -19.57 15.28 -9.76
C GLU A 247 -19.76 16.60 -10.51
N ALA A 248 -20.40 17.60 -9.90
CA ALA A 248 -20.55 18.93 -10.48
C ALA A 248 -19.20 19.67 -10.65
N ASN A 249 -18.27 19.49 -9.70
CA ASN A 249 -16.92 20.00 -9.83
C ASN A 249 -16.16 19.32 -10.98
N VAL A 250 -16.36 18.01 -11.20
CA VAL A 250 -15.78 17.30 -12.35
C VAL A 250 -16.30 17.89 -13.67
N GLU A 251 -17.60 18.12 -13.80
CA GLU A 251 -18.17 18.76 -14.99
C GLU A 251 -17.63 20.18 -15.23
N THR A 252 -17.42 20.94 -14.16
CA THR A 252 -16.81 22.27 -14.26
C THR A 252 -15.38 22.20 -14.80
N CYS A 253 -14.60 21.21 -14.34
CA CYS A 253 -13.25 20.97 -14.88
C CYS A 253 -13.28 20.54 -16.35
N ARG A 254 -14.21 19.66 -16.74
CA ARG A 254 -14.37 19.22 -18.14
C ARG A 254 -14.71 20.38 -19.07
N GLU A 255 -15.57 21.30 -18.64
CA GLU A 255 -15.88 22.50 -19.41
C GLU A 255 -14.66 23.42 -19.54
N GLY A 256 -13.87 23.61 -18.49
CA GLY A 256 -12.59 24.35 -18.56
C GLY A 256 -11.61 23.73 -19.57
N MET A 257 -11.48 22.40 -19.58
CA MET A 257 -10.68 21.69 -20.57
C MET A 257 -11.20 21.88 -22.00
N ARG A 258 -12.53 21.91 -22.19
CA ARG A 258 -13.16 22.18 -23.48
C ARG A 258 -12.82 23.58 -24.02
N GLN A 259 -12.63 24.55 -23.13
CA GLN A 259 -12.20 25.91 -23.50
C GLN A 259 -10.68 26.03 -23.70
N GLY A 260 -9.91 25.00 -23.31
CA GLY A 260 -8.46 25.01 -23.38
C GLY A 260 -7.78 25.70 -22.20
N ASP A 261 -8.45 25.82 -21.05
CA ASP A 261 -7.87 26.46 -19.86
C ASP A 261 -6.75 25.59 -19.24
N TYR A 262 -6.91 24.27 -19.34
CA TYR A 262 -5.97 23.25 -18.86
C TYR A 262 -6.26 21.90 -19.53
N TYR A 263 -5.33 20.96 -19.43
CA TYR A 263 -5.45 19.60 -19.97
C TYR A 263 -5.97 18.61 -18.92
N GLU A 264 -5.51 18.78 -17.68
CA GLU A 264 -5.86 17.91 -16.55
C GLU A 264 -5.83 18.71 -15.25
N VAL A 265 -6.69 18.34 -14.30
CA VAL A 265 -6.75 18.92 -12.94
C VAL A 265 -7.00 17.81 -11.95
N VAL A 266 -6.29 17.82 -10.82
CA VAL A 266 -6.54 16.86 -9.74
C VAL A 266 -7.35 17.54 -8.66
N LEU A 267 -8.59 17.10 -8.42
CA LEU A 267 -9.43 17.60 -7.33
C LEU A 267 -9.53 16.58 -6.20
N ARG A 268 -9.47 17.06 -4.95
CA ARG A 268 -9.70 16.22 -3.77
C ARG A 268 -11.06 16.45 -3.11
N GLN A 269 -11.51 15.40 -2.44
CA GLN A 269 -12.45 15.51 -1.31
C GLN A 269 -11.77 15.01 -0.03
N THR A 270 -12.31 15.38 1.12
CA THR A 270 -11.71 15.15 2.42
C THR A 270 -12.63 14.33 3.32
N PHE A 271 -12.15 13.17 3.75
CA PHE A 271 -12.83 12.32 4.72
C PHE A 271 -12.38 12.63 6.14
N ARG A 272 -13.29 12.57 7.11
CA ARG A 272 -12.98 12.90 8.51
C ARG A 272 -13.76 12.00 9.46
N THR A 273 -13.12 11.62 10.57
CA THR A 273 -13.77 10.92 11.69
C THR A 273 -13.10 11.27 13.03
N PRO A 274 -13.83 11.29 14.15
CA PRO A 274 -13.24 11.35 15.48
C PRO A 274 -12.18 10.25 15.71
N TYR A 275 -11.02 10.62 16.26
CA TYR A 275 -9.96 9.66 16.59
C TYR A 275 -9.37 9.93 17.97
N ALA A 276 -9.29 8.88 18.78
CA ALA A 276 -8.79 8.95 20.17
C ALA A 276 -7.62 7.99 20.44
N GLY A 277 -7.13 7.28 19.42
CA GLY A 277 -5.99 6.38 19.52
C GLY A 277 -4.65 7.12 19.49
N LYS A 278 -3.56 6.37 19.66
CA LYS A 278 -2.20 6.92 19.54
C LYS A 278 -1.79 7.01 18.07
N ALA A 279 -0.87 7.92 17.76
CA ALA A 279 -0.33 8.06 16.41
C ALA A 279 0.55 6.86 16.05
N SER A 280 1.36 6.38 17.00
CA SER A 280 2.19 5.18 16.83
C SER A 280 1.38 3.92 16.49
N ASP A 281 0.23 3.73 17.14
CA ASP A 281 -0.66 2.59 16.90
C ASP A 281 -1.36 2.67 15.54
N LEU A 282 -1.67 3.88 15.05
CA LEU A 282 -2.18 4.05 13.68
C LEU A 282 -1.08 3.75 12.66
N PHE A 283 0.12 4.26 12.89
CA PHE A 283 1.27 4.05 12.01
C PHE A 283 1.60 2.56 11.85
N ARG A 284 1.71 1.80 12.97
CA ARG A 284 1.97 0.35 12.90
C ARG A 284 0.89 -0.39 12.11
N ARG A 285 -0.39 -0.12 12.39
CA ARG A 285 -1.51 -0.74 11.66
C ARG A 285 -1.48 -0.39 10.17
N MET A 286 -1.06 0.82 9.82
CA MET A 286 -0.91 1.25 8.43
C MET A 286 0.22 0.51 7.73
N GLN A 287 1.39 0.37 8.37
CA GLN A 287 2.53 -0.40 7.83
C GLN A 287 2.16 -1.87 7.60
N GLU A 288 1.42 -2.49 8.54
CA GLU A 288 0.96 -3.87 8.39
C GLU A 288 -0.07 -4.03 7.27
N ALA A 289 -0.99 -3.07 7.14
CA ALA A 289 -2.08 -3.15 6.17
C ALA A 289 -1.64 -2.82 4.74
N ASN A 290 -0.79 -1.80 4.57
CA ASN A 290 -0.37 -1.27 3.27
C ASN A 290 1.12 -0.88 3.25
N PRO A 291 2.05 -1.86 3.22
CA PRO A 291 3.46 -1.59 3.05
C PRO A 291 3.72 -0.75 1.80
N SER A 292 4.45 0.35 1.94
CA SER A 292 4.65 1.35 0.89
C SER A 292 6.11 1.84 0.84
N PRO A 293 6.57 2.40 -0.28
CA PRO A 293 7.94 2.92 -0.41
C PRO A 293 8.21 4.10 0.52
N TYR A 294 7.19 4.91 0.82
CA TYR A 294 7.29 6.08 1.71
C TYR A 294 6.27 6.02 2.84
N GLU A 295 6.63 5.36 3.92
CA GLU A 295 5.87 5.33 5.17
C GLU A 295 6.42 6.37 6.14
N PHE A 296 5.54 7.11 6.82
CA PHE A 296 5.98 8.12 7.78
C PHE A 296 5.01 8.36 8.93
N LEU A 297 5.58 8.68 10.08
CA LEU A 297 4.93 9.35 11.20
C LEU A 297 5.70 10.64 11.50
N MET A 298 5.07 11.78 11.23
CA MET A 298 5.56 13.10 11.61
C MET A 298 4.84 13.59 12.85
N GLN A 299 5.58 13.88 13.92
CA GLN A 299 5.03 14.41 15.17
C GLN A 299 5.37 15.91 15.29
N PHE A 300 4.45 16.76 14.83
CA PHE A 300 4.56 18.21 14.83
C PHE A 300 3.94 18.87 16.08
N GLY A 301 3.74 18.09 17.14
CA GLY A 301 3.23 18.55 18.43
C GLY A 301 1.72 18.45 18.54
N ASN A 302 1.01 19.51 18.18
CA ASN A 302 -0.45 19.51 18.16
C ASN A 302 -1.05 18.84 16.90
N GLU A 303 -0.20 18.51 15.93
CA GLU A 303 -0.56 17.87 14.67
C GLU A 303 0.36 16.68 14.42
N GLN A 304 -0.19 15.61 13.84
CA GLN A 304 0.60 14.48 13.35
C GLN A 304 0.20 14.10 11.94
N LEU A 305 1.18 13.70 11.13
CA LEU A 305 0.96 13.09 9.82
C LEU A 305 1.31 11.62 9.90
N VAL A 306 0.38 10.74 9.55
CA VAL A 306 0.59 9.30 9.47
C VAL A 306 0.27 8.85 8.06
N GLY A 307 1.28 8.47 7.29
CA GLY A 307 1.12 8.19 5.86
C GLY A 307 1.87 6.94 5.39
N ALA A 308 1.37 6.38 4.30
CA ALA A 308 1.98 5.30 3.53
C ALA A 308 1.77 5.62 2.04
N SER A 309 2.66 6.47 1.53
CA SER A 309 2.59 6.99 0.17
C SER A 309 3.22 6.01 -0.82
N PRO A 310 2.53 5.70 -1.93
CA PRO A 310 3.08 4.88 -3.01
C PRO A 310 4.06 5.66 -3.90
N GLU A 311 4.06 7.00 -3.85
CA GLU A 311 4.67 7.82 -4.88
C GLU A 311 5.88 8.61 -4.37
N MET A 312 7.00 8.45 -5.07
CA MET A 312 8.19 9.29 -4.92
C MET A 312 7.90 10.68 -5.45
N PHE A 313 8.18 11.72 -4.66
CA PHE A 313 8.15 13.08 -5.19
C PHE A 313 9.42 13.36 -5.97
N VAL A 314 10.54 13.55 -5.27
CA VAL A 314 11.87 13.71 -5.85
C VAL A 314 12.88 13.03 -4.93
N ARG A 315 13.78 12.25 -5.55
CA ARG A 315 15.00 11.76 -4.92
C ARG A 315 16.22 12.27 -5.68
N VAL A 316 17.17 12.86 -4.97
CA VAL A 316 18.48 13.25 -5.51
C VAL A 316 19.57 12.65 -4.67
N GLU A 317 20.43 11.87 -5.31
CA GLU A 317 21.64 11.29 -4.70
C GLU A 317 22.85 11.74 -5.51
N GLY A 318 23.70 12.57 -4.90
CA GLY A 318 24.79 13.26 -5.59
C GLY A 318 24.28 14.19 -6.67
N ASN A 319 24.37 13.78 -7.93
CA ASN A 319 23.87 14.52 -9.09
C ASN A 319 22.75 13.80 -9.85
N ARG A 320 22.32 12.63 -9.41
CA ARG A 320 21.28 11.84 -10.07
C ARG A 320 19.92 12.22 -9.48
N VAL A 321 19.01 12.70 -10.32
CA VAL A 321 17.63 13.03 -9.96
C VAL A 321 16.72 11.92 -10.46
N GLU A 322 15.81 11.44 -9.61
CA GLU A 322 14.84 10.42 -9.94
C GLU A 322 13.44 10.80 -9.46
N THR A 323 12.44 10.39 -10.23
CA THR A 323 11.03 10.40 -9.85
C THR A 323 10.34 9.15 -10.40
N CYS A 324 9.16 8.85 -9.85
CA CYS A 324 8.34 7.74 -10.31
C CYS A 324 6.88 8.17 -10.45
N PRO A 325 6.50 8.84 -11.55
CA PRO A 325 5.10 9.22 -11.79
C PRO A 325 4.19 7.99 -11.78
N ILE A 326 3.06 8.09 -11.06
CA ILE A 326 2.07 7.03 -10.94
C ILE A 326 0.74 7.53 -11.48
N ALA A 327 0.15 6.77 -12.40
CA ALA A 327 -1.23 6.93 -12.83
C ALA A 327 -1.84 5.55 -13.06
N GLY A 328 -3.16 5.45 -13.01
CA GLY A 328 -3.85 4.18 -13.13
C GLY A 328 -3.82 3.31 -11.88
N THR A 329 -5.00 2.91 -11.44
CA THR A 329 -5.20 2.14 -10.22
C THR A 329 -6.25 1.07 -10.42
N VAL A 330 -5.89 -0.20 -10.20
CA VAL A 330 -6.87 -1.29 -10.15
C VAL A 330 -6.77 -2.07 -8.85
N ARG A 331 -7.90 -2.61 -8.41
CA ARG A 331 -7.99 -3.36 -7.16
C ARG A 331 -7.26 -4.70 -7.29
N ARG A 332 -6.47 -5.02 -6.27
CA ARG A 332 -5.95 -6.36 -6.03
C ARG A 332 -6.99 -7.16 -5.23
N THR A 333 -7.39 -8.29 -5.78
CA THR A 333 -8.43 -9.17 -5.24
C THR A 333 -7.85 -10.33 -4.44
N GLY A 334 -6.60 -10.72 -4.73
CA GLY A 334 -5.98 -11.91 -4.16
C GLY A 334 -6.28 -13.18 -4.96
N ASP A 335 -7.17 -13.11 -5.95
CA ASP A 335 -7.37 -14.16 -6.96
C ASP A 335 -6.46 -13.87 -8.17
N PRO A 336 -5.46 -14.72 -8.47
CA PRO A 336 -4.52 -14.49 -9.57
C PRO A 336 -5.19 -14.30 -10.94
N LEU A 337 -6.30 -15.00 -11.23
CA LEU A 337 -6.96 -14.90 -12.53
C LEU A 337 -7.72 -13.58 -12.67
N GLN A 338 -8.38 -13.15 -11.59
CA GLN A 338 -9.05 -11.86 -11.57
C GLN A 338 -8.04 -10.71 -11.54
N ASP A 339 -6.94 -10.86 -10.80
CA ASP A 339 -5.85 -9.88 -10.77
C ASP A 339 -5.19 -9.73 -12.16
N GLU A 340 -4.96 -10.84 -12.90
CA GLU A 340 -4.47 -10.78 -14.27
C GLU A 340 -5.43 -10.02 -15.20
N ARG A 341 -6.74 -10.27 -15.08
CA ARG A 341 -7.76 -9.54 -15.84
C ARG A 341 -7.76 -8.06 -15.52
N ASN A 342 -7.73 -7.69 -14.23
CA ASN A 342 -7.68 -6.30 -13.78
C ASN A 342 -6.41 -5.60 -14.30
N ILE A 343 -5.25 -6.27 -14.26
CA ILE A 343 -3.99 -5.73 -14.80
C ILE A 343 -4.09 -5.55 -16.32
N ARG A 344 -4.66 -6.52 -17.04
CA ARG A 344 -4.83 -6.43 -18.49
C ARG A 344 -5.77 -5.28 -18.88
N GLU A 345 -6.84 -5.09 -18.12
CA GLU A 345 -7.76 -3.97 -18.29
C GLU A 345 -7.04 -2.62 -18.08
N LEU A 346 -6.26 -2.50 -16.99
CA LEU A 346 -5.43 -1.32 -16.73
C LEU A 346 -4.45 -1.02 -17.89
N LEU A 347 -3.73 -2.05 -18.37
CA LEU A 347 -2.76 -1.90 -19.45
C LEU A 347 -3.39 -1.63 -20.82
N ASN A 348 -4.65 -1.98 -21.02
CA ASN A 348 -5.36 -1.71 -22.27
C ASN A 348 -6.22 -0.43 -22.23
N SER A 349 -6.29 0.25 -21.07
CA SER A 349 -7.03 1.49 -20.94
C SER A 349 -6.28 2.64 -21.60
N THR A 350 -6.89 3.21 -22.65
CA THR A 350 -6.36 4.40 -23.36
C THR A 350 -6.34 5.64 -22.47
N LYS A 351 -7.33 5.78 -21.57
CA LYS A 351 -7.40 6.87 -20.59
C LYS A 351 -6.18 6.85 -19.67
N GLU A 352 -5.95 5.71 -19.01
CA GLU A 352 -4.86 5.55 -18.03
C GLU A 352 -3.47 5.68 -18.69
N GLU A 353 -3.33 5.21 -19.94
CA GLU A 353 -2.13 5.43 -20.74
C GLU A 353 -1.90 6.91 -21.04
N SER A 354 -2.95 7.65 -21.39
CA SER A 354 -2.88 9.09 -21.68
C SER A 354 -2.51 9.88 -20.43
N GLU A 355 -3.14 9.59 -19.28
CA GLU A 355 -2.84 10.21 -17.99
C GLU A 355 -1.37 10.02 -17.60
N LEU A 356 -0.88 8.78 -17.63
CA LEU A 356 0.51 8.48 -17.28
C LEU A 356 1.49 9.14 -18.26
N THR A 357 1.15 9.20 -19.55
CA THR A 357 1.98 9.87 -20.55
C THR A 357 2.10 11.36 -20.26
N MET A 358 1.00 12.04 -19.93
CA MET A 358 1.01 13.46 -19.60
C MET A 358 1.85 13.74 -18.34
N CYS A 359 1.65 12.94 -17.28
CA CYS A 359 2.45 13.03 -16.07
C CYS A 359 3.95 12.88 -16.35
N THR A 360 4.30 11.90 -17.20
CA THR A 360 5.70 11.63 -17.57
C THR A 360 6.31 12.74 -18.42
N ASP A 361 5.56 13.31 -19.37
CA ASP A 361 6.08 14.39 -20.21
C ASP A 361 6.30 15.68 -19.44
N VAL A 362 5.42 16.01 -18.48
CA VAL A 362 5.65 17.16 -17.59
C VAL A 362 6.83 16.91 -16.65
N ASP A 363 6.95 15.70 -16.11
CA ASP A 363 8.09 15.32 -15.29
C ASP A 363 9.43 15.42 -16.04
N ARG A 364 9.47 15.00 -17.31
CA ARG A 364 10.63 15.20 -18.20
C ARG A 364 10.91 16.68 -18.46
N ASN A 365 9.87 17.49 -18.65
CA ASN A 365 9.99 18.94 -18.80
C ASN A 365 10.58 19.59 -17.53
N ASP A 366 10.10 19.20 -16.34
CA ASP A 366 10.57 19.73 -15.05
C ASP A 366 12.04 19.38 -14.79
N LYS A 367 12.47 18.16 -15.14
CA LYS A 367 13.90 17.78 -15.10
C LYS A 367 14.73 18.55 -16.10
N SER A 368 14.21 18.78 -17.30
CA SER A 368 14.96 19.44 -18.38
C SER A 368 15.37 20.88 -18.04
N ARG A 369 14.69 21.52 -17.08
CA ARG A 369 15.06 22.84 -16.56
C ARG A 369 16.37 22.86 -15.77
N VAL A 370 16.72 21.76 -15.12
CA VAL A 370 17.82 21.68 -14.13
C VAL A 370 18.84 20.58 -14.44
N CYS A 371 18.55 19.70 -15.39
CA CYS A 371 19.41 18.59 -15.79
C CYS A 371 20.25 18.92 -17.03
N LYS A 372 21.36 18.21 -17.20
CA LYS A 372 22.22 18.30 -18.39
C LYS A 372 21.40 17.96 -19.64
N PRO A 373 21.51 18.73 -20.73
CA PRO A 373 20.84 18.40 -21.99
C PRO A 373 21.12 16.96 -22.43
N GLY A 374 20.08 16.22 -22.81
CA GLY A 374 20.16 14.80 -23.20
C GLY A 374 20.29 13.78 -22.07
N SER A 375 20.44 14.21 -20.81
CA SER A 375 20.56 13.29 -19.66
C SER A 375 19.22 12.77 -19.13
N VAL A 376 18.09 13.41 -19.47
CA VAL A 376 16.76 13.01 -18.99
C VAL A 376 16.28 11.79 -19.78
N GLN A 377 16.06 10.68 -19.08
CA GLN A 377 15.72 9.38 -19.67
C GLN A 377 14.55 8.74 -18.95
N VAL A 378 13.65 8.11 -19.70
CA VAL A 378 12.60 7.23 -19.15
C VAL A 378 13.15 5.81 -19.17
N ILE A 379 13.61 5.34 -18.01
CA ILE A 379 14.28 4.02 -17.88
C ILE A 379 13.29 2.88 -17.61
N GLY A 380 12.05 3.20 -17.27
CA GLY A 380 10.95 2.26 -17.17
C GLY A 380 9.64 2.93 -17.53
N ARG A 381 8.82 2.29 -18.38
CA ARG A 381 7.52 2.80 -18.81
C ARG A 381 6.42 1.78 -18.57
N ARG A 382 5.30 2.23 -18.00
CA ARG A 382 4.08 1.49 -17.70
C ARG A 382 4.36 0.18 -16.94
N LEU A 383 5.29 0.24 -15.99
CA LEU A 383 5.64 -0.90 -15.15
C LEU A 383 4.51 -1.16 -14.15
N ILE A 384 4.14 -2.42 -13.95
CA ILE A 384 3.15 -2.79 -12.95
C ILE A 384 3.83 -2.93 -11.59
N GLU A 385 3.52 -2.01 -10.69
CA GLU A 385 3.89 -2.13 -9.28
C GLU A 385 2.75 -2.74 -8.46
N LYS A 386 3.10 -3.72 -7.64
CA LYS A 386 2.16 -4.51 -6.84
C LYS A 386 2.19 -4.03 -5.41
N TYR A 387 1.06 -3.53 -4.92
CA TYR A 387 0.85 -3.14 -3.52
C TYR A 387 -0.10 -4.11 -2.81
N ALA A 388 -0.29 -3.97 -1.51
CA ALA A 388 -1.11 -4.91 -0.72
C ALA A 388 -2.56 -5.00 -1.23
N GLY A 389 -3.15 -3.87 -1.62
CA GLY A 389 -4.55 -3.80 -2.08
C GLY A 389 -4.76 -3.33 -3.51
N LEU A 390 -3.71 -2.89 -4.22
CA LEU A 390 -3.82 -2.20 -5.50
C LEU A 390 -2.65 -2.60 -6.44
N PHE A 391 -2.89 -2.47 -7.74
CA PHE A 391 -1.86 -2.39 -8.77
C PHE A 391 -1.82 -0.97 -9.33
N HIS A 392 -0.61 -0.49 -9.61
CA HIS A 392 -0.36 0.82 -10.22
C HIS A 392 0.50 0.67 -11.47
N THR A 393 0.24 1.50 -12.49
CA THR A 393 1.18 1.72 -13.58
C THR A 393 2.14 2.84 -13.21
N VAL A 394 3.44 2.60 -13.37
CA VAL A 394 4.50 3.50 -12.90
C VAL A 394 5.54 3.68 -13.99
N ASP A 395 5.89 4.93 -14.26
CA ASP A 395 7.04 5.31 -15.06
C ASP A 395 8.23 5.64 -14.14
N HIS A 396 9.45 5.47 -14.62
CA HIS A 396 10.67 5.80 -13.89
C HIS A 396 11.53 6.69 -14.77
N VAL A 397 11.68 7.93 -14.32
CA VAL A 397 12.41 8.96 -15.03
C VAL A 397 13.62 9.37 -14.22
N GLU A 398 14.77 9.40 -14.86
CA GLU A 398 16.00 9.89 -14.26
C GLU A 398 16.65 11.00 -15.08
N GLY A 399 17.49 11.80 -14.43
CA GLY A 399 18.30 12.84 -15.06
C GLY A 399 19.57 13.10 -14.26
N THR A 400 20.52 13.79 -14.88
CA THR A 400 21.75 14.24 -14.20
C THR A 400 21.69 15.76 -14.05
N LEU A 401 21.79 16.27 -12.82
CA LEU A 401 21.86 17.71 -12.55
C LEU A 401 22.95 18.39 -13.37
N ALA A 402 22.61 19.54 -13.95
CA ALA A 402 23.56 20.42 -14.61
C ALA A 402 24.43 21.15 -13.60
N GLU A 403 25.56 21.67 -14.06
CA GLU A 403 26.47 22.45 -13.22
C GLU A 403 25.77 23.72 -12.71
N GLY A 404 25.98 24.06 -11.44
CA GLY A 404 25.34 25.21 -10.79
C GLY A 404 23.94 24.96 -10.25
N PHE A 405 23.36 23.77 -10.45
CA PHE A 405 22.10 23.35 -9.83
C PHE A 405 22.33 22.33 -8.71
N ASP A 406 21.45 22.35 -7.72
CA ASP A 406 21.44 21.40 -6.60
C ASP A 406 20.13 20.62 -6.46
N SER A 407 20.05 19.77 -5.43
CA SER A 407 18.87 18.95 -5.16
C SER A 407 17.63 19.78 -4.84
N LEU A 408 17.79 20.99 -4.30
CA LEU A 408 16.68 21.89 -4.02
C LEU A 408 16.15 22.51 -5.32
N ASP A 409 17.01 22.77 -6.31
CA ASP A 409 16.55 23.17 -7.64
C ASP A 409 15.72 22.08 -8.31
N ALA A 410 16.14 20.81 -8.21
CA ALA A 410 15.32 19.68 -8.67
C ALA A 410 14.00 19.59 -7.92
N PHE A 411 14.02 19.70 -6.58
CA PHE A 411 12.79 19.69 -5.78
C PHE A 411 11.81 20.79 -6.21
N LEU A 412 12.33 22.00 -6.42
CA LEU A 412 11.55 23.17 -6.82
C LEU A 412 11.00 23.06 -8.25
N SER A 413 11.80 22.59 -9.20
CA SER A 413 11.35 22.47 -10.59
C SER A 413 10.18 21.48 -10.74
N HIS A 414 10.08 20.50 -9.85
CA HIS A 414 9.02 19.49 -9.84
C HIS A 414 7.80 19.92 -9.00
N MET A 415 7.82 21.06 -8.31
CA MET A 415 6.67 21.51 -7.52
C MET A 415 5.44 21.81 -8.41
N TRP A 416 4.24 21.31 -8.10
CA TRP A 416 4.04 19.97 -7.53
C TRP A 416 3.85 18.96 -8.67
N ALA A 417 4.01 17.68 -8.32
CA ALA A 417 3.83 16.60 -9.26
C ALA A 417 2.43 16.69 -9.89
N VAL A 418 2.39 16.52 -11.20
CA VAL A 418 1.17 16.61 -12.01
C VAL A 418 0.06 15.71 -11.49
N THR A 419 0.44 14.52 -11.01
CA THR A 419 -0.41 13.53 -10.36
C THR A 419 -1.23 14.08 -9.18
N LEU A 420 -0.85 15.26 -8.64
CA LEU A 420 -1.53 15.92 -7.53
C LEU A 420 -1.96 17.35 -7.81
N ILE A 421 -1.65 17.93 -8.98
CA ILE A 421 -2.08 19.28 -9.33
C ILE A 421 -2.79 19.29 -10.68
N GLY A 422 -2.10 18.83 -11.71
CA GLY A 422 -2.51 18.81 -13.10
C GLY A 422 -1.64 19.69 -14.00
N ALA A 423 -2.09 19.91 -15.23
CA ALA A 423 -1.30 20.56 -16.27
C ALA A 423 -2.17 21.46 -17.17
N PRO A 424 -1.70 22.67 -17.54
CA PRO A 424 -0.51 23.36 -17.03
C PRO A 424 -0.62 23.72 -15.54
N LYS A 425 0.45 23.50 -14.77
CA LYS A 425 0.45 23.53 -13.29
C LYS A 425 -0.20 24.78 -12.69
N LYS A 426 0.15 25.97 -13.18
CA LYS A 426 -0.40 27.23 -12.66
C LYS A 426 -1.91 27.36 -12.88
N ALA A 427 -2.39 27.01 -14.07
CA ALA A 427 -3.82 27.06 -14.39
C ALA A 427 -4.60 26.05 -13.55
N ALA A 428 -4.07 24.83 -13.41
CA ALA A 428 -4.63 23.81 -12.53
C ALA A 428 -4.66 24.26 -11.06
N ALA A 429 -3.63 24.93 -10.56
CA ALA A 429 -3.60 25.49 -9.21
C ALA A 429 -4.72 26.52 -8.98
N VAL A 430 -4.98 27.39 -9.97
CA VAL A 430 -6.08 28.36 -9.92
C VAL A 430 -7.43 27.66 -9.90
N ALA A 431 -7.62 26.60 -10.69
CA ALA A 431 -8.84 25.80 -10.69
C ALA A 431 -9.06 25.09 -9.33
N ILE A 432 -8.00 24.51 -8.76
CA ILE A 432 -8.04 23.87 -7.43
C ILE A 432 -8.45 24.87 -6.35
N GLU A 433 -7.81 26.04 -6.30
CA GLU A 433 -8.12 27.10 -5.33
C GLU A 433 -9.53 27.70 -5.54
N ALA A 434 -10.11 27.52 -6.72
CA ALA A 434 -11.48 27.96 -7.02
C ALA A 434 -12.55 26.94 -6.65
N LEU A 435 -12.27 25.64 -6.78
CA LEU A 435 -13.25 24.56 -6.70
C LEU A 435 -13.21 23.76 -5.40
N GLU A 436 -12.06 23.66 -4.74
CA GLU A 436 -11.98 22.97 -3.45
C GLU A 436 -12.64 23.79 -2.32
N LYS A 437 -13.05 23.12 -1.24
CA LYS A 437 -13.70 23.79 -0.10
C LYS A 437 -12.72 24.38 0.91
N SER A 438 -11.44 24.04 0.82
CA SER A 438 -10.40 24.47 1.78
C SER A 438 -8.99 24.32 1.21
N ALA A 439 -8.03 25.06 1.80
CA ALA A 439 -6.61 24.94 1.49
C ALA A 439 -6.09 23.51 1.72
N ARG A 440 -5.11 23.09 0.92
CA ARG A 440 -4.61 21.72 0.90
C ARG A 440 -3.73 21.32 2.08
N ASP A 441 -3.18 22.31 2.79
CA ASP A 441 -2.18 22.11 3.85
C ASP A 441 -1.05 21.21 3.31
N TRP A 442 -0.94 19.98 3.83
CA TRP A 442 0.06 19.00 3.42
C TRP A 442 -0.31 18.22 2.15
N TYR A 443 -1.58 18.17 1.73
CA TYR A 443 -2.03 17.27 0.65
C TYR A 443 -1.44 17.67 -0.70
N GLY A 444 -0.79 16.73 -1.36
CA GLY A 444 -0.09 16.98 -2.63
C GLY A 444 1.26 17.72 -2.47
N GLY A 445 1.65 18.05 -1.24
CA GLY A 445 3.02 18.43 -0.91
C GLY A 445 3.95 17.22 -0.81
N ALA A 446 5.05 17.35 -0.07
CA ALA A 446 6.02 16.27 0.11
C ALA A 446 6.38 16.04 1.59
N VAL A 447 6.84 14.83 1.88
CA VAL A 447 7.33 14.43 3.20
C VAL A 447 8.63 13.66 3.01
N GLY A 448 9.64 13.95 3.83
CA GLY A 448 10.90 13.23 3.76
C GLY A 448 12.05 13.97 4.43
N MET A 449 13.23 13.84 3.83
CA MET A 449 14.49 14.27 4.43
C MET A 449 15.40 14.96 3.40
N LEU A 450 15.97 16.09 3.82
CA LEU A 450 17.09 16.78 3.19
C LEU A 450 18.33 16.51 4.04
N SER A 451 19.23 15.69 3.54
CA SER A 451 20.54 15.46 4.15
C SER A 451 21.42 16.68 3.92
N LEU A 452 22.18 17.08 4.94
CA LEU A 452 23.03 18.28 4.84
C LEU A 452 24.30 18.07 4.00
N ASN A 453 24.52 16.87 3.46
CA ASN A 453 25.47 16.64 2.38
C ASN A 453 24.96 17.13 0.99
N GLY A 454 23.67 17.47 0.90
CA GLY A 454 22.99 17.92 -0.30
C GLY A 454 22.01 16.93 -0.92
N ASP A 455 21.91 15.70 -0.41
CA ASP A 455 20.94 14.73 -0.94
C ASP A 455 19.53 15.01 -0.41
N ILE A 456 18.51 14.70 -1.21
CA ILE A 456 17.11 14.81 -0.79
C ILE A 456 16.36 13.54 -1.16
N ASN A 457 15.50 13.06 -0.26
CA ASN A 457 14.64 11.91 -0.52
C ASN A 457 13.25 12.17 0.06
N THR A 458 12.28 12.32 -0.83
CA THR A 458 10.92 12.72 -0.47
C THR A 458 9.87 11.91 -1.21
N GLY A 459 8.81 11.56 -0.50
CA GLY A 459 7.58 11.01 -1.05
C GLY A 459 6.49 12.07 -1.09
N ILE A 460 5.51 11.89 -1.97
CA ILE A 460 4.35 12.80 -2.01
C ILE A 460 3.49 12.56 -0.78
N ALA A 461 2.95 13.63 -0.20
CA ALA A 461 2.08 13.61 0.97
C ALA A 461 0.65 13.16 0.62
N ILE A 462 0.51 11.94 0.12
CA ILE A 462 -0.75 11.27 -0.23
C ILE A 462 -0.93 10.00 0.57
N ARG A 463 -2.16 9.52 0.63
CA ARG A 463 -2.56 8.41 1.50
C ARG A 463 -2.19 8.68 2.97
N THR A 464 -2.33 9.93 3.38
CA THR A 464 -1.89 10.45 4.67
C THR A 464 -3.09 10.82 5.54
N THR A 465 -3.06 10.36 6.78
CA THR A 465 -4.00 10.77 7.82
C THR A 465 -3.41 11.91 8.65
N TYR A 466 -4.13 13.01 8.75
CA TYR A 466 -3.80 14.15 9.60
C TYR A 466 -4.53 13.99 10.92
N LEU A 467 -3.77 13.94 12.02
CA LEU A 467 -4.32 13.86 13.38
C LEU A 467 -4.21 15.24 14.04
N ARG A 468 -5.36 15.86 14.31
CA ARG A 468 -5.44 17.19 14.93
C ARG A 468 -6.80 17.39 15.58
N ASP A 469 -6.82 18.04 16.75
CA ASP A 469 -8.04 18.43 17.48
C ASP A 469 -9.02 17.27 17.75
N GLY A 470 -8.47 16.05 17.93
CA GLY A 470 -9.23 14.82 18.19
C GLY A 470 -9.89 14.21 16.94
N TYR A 471 -9.46 14.61 15.75
CA TYR A 471 -9.93 14.08 14.48
C TYR A 471 -8.80 13.43 13.69
N ALA A 472 -9.17 12.41 12.92
CA ALA A 472 -8.41 11.90 11.79
C ALA A 472 -9.04 12.43 10.50
N THR A 473 -8.26 13.18 9.72
CA THR A 473 -8.64 13.76 8.45
C THR A 473 -7.82 13.12 7.33
N TYR A 474 -8.45 12.78 6.21
CA TYR A 474 -7.84 12.04 5.10
C TYR A 474 -8.32 12.60 3.76
N PRO A 475 -7.51 13.45 3.12
CA PRO A 475 -7.82 13.93 1.78
C PRO A 475 -7.48 12.87 0.71
N ALA A 476 -8.33 12.74 -0.30
CA ALA A 476 -8.10 11.88 -1.46
C ALA A 476 -8.67 12.52 -2.73
N GLY A 477 -7.93 12.43 -3.83
CA GLY A 477 -8.31 13.03 -5.10
C GLY A 477 -8.17 12.09 -6.29
N ALA A 478 -8.76 12.54 -7.40
CA ALA A 478 -8.76 11.87 -8.69
C ALA A 478 -8.28 12.84 -9.76
N THR A 479 -7.59 12.29 -10.77
CA THR A 479 -7.13 13.06 -11.92
C THR A 479 -8.28 13.22 -12.88
N LEU A 480 -8.63 14.47 -13.19
CA LEU A 480 -9.72 14.78 -14.08
C LEU A 480 -9.16 15.07 -15.47
N LEU A 481 -9.69 14.38 -16.47
CA LEU A 481 -9.44 14.58 -17.88
C LEU A 481 -10.73 14.97 -18.61
N TYR A 482 -10.61 15.36 -19.87
CA TYR A 482 -11.77 15.77 -20.68
C TYR A 482 -12.82 14.65 -20.81
N ASP A 483 -12.36 13.41 -20.90
CA ASP A 483 -13.16 12.18 -21.02
C ASP A 483 -13.46 11.50 -19.68
N SER A 484 -13.14 12.14 -18.54
CA SER A 484 -13.50 11.64 -17.21
C SER A 484 -15.01 11.48 -17.04
N ASP A 485 -15.42 10.39 -16.40
CA ASP A 485 -16.80 10.16 -15.97
C ASP A 485 -16.97 10.61 -14.50
N PRO A 486 -17.82 11.60 -14.20
CA PRO A 486 -17.94 12.17 -12.86
C PRO A 486 -18.17 11.14 -11.74
N ALA A 487 -19.03 10.14 -12.01
CA ALA A 487 -19.37 9.12 -11.03
C ALA A 487 -18.18 8.18 -10.78
N ALA A 488 -17.44 7.81 -11.83
CA ALA A 488 -16.22 7.02 -11.70
C ALA A 488 -15.14 7.75 -10.91
N GLU A 489 -14.92 9.05 -11.15
CA GLU A 489 -13.90 9.82 -10.42
C GLU A 489 -14.24 9.96 -8.93
N GLU A 490 -15.52 10.18 -8.59
CA GLU A 490 -15.97 10.17 -7.20
C GLU A 490 -15.67 8.82 -6.53
N GLN A 491 -16.01 7.71 -7.20
CA GLN A 491 -15.73 6.36 -6.71
C GLN A 491 -14.23 6.11 -6.54
N GLU A 492 -13.40 6.63 -7.45
CA GLU A 492 -11.95 6.48 -7.38
C GLU A 492 -11.38 7.13 -6.12
N THR A 493 -11.83 8.34 -5.75
CA THR A 493 -11.38 8.98 -4.50
C THR A 493 -11.69 8.11 -3.27
N ARG A 494 -12.83 7.42 -3.25
CA ARG A 494 -13.21 6.47 -2.18
C ARG A 494 -12.38 5.19 -2.21
N ILE A 495 -12.06 4.67 -3.40
CA ILE A 495 -11.17 3.53 -3.56
C ILE A 495 -9.78 3.87 -3.00
N LYS A 496 -9.24 5.03 -3.36
CA LYS A 496 -7.97 5.55 -2.82
C LYS A 496 -8.02 5.73 -1.30
N ALA A 497 -9.18 6.07 -0.73
CA ALA A 497 -9.41 6.15 0.72
C ALA A 497 -9.79 4.83 1.42
N THR A 498 -9.86 3.70 0.71
CA THR A 498 -10.27 2.41 1.30
C THR A 498 -9.37 1.97 2.44
N GLY A 499 -8.07 2.27 2.39
CA GLY A 499 -7.15 1.99 3.49
C GLY A 499 -7.56 2.73 4.78
N PHE A 500 -7.94 3.99 4.67
CA PHE A 500 -8.46 4.80 5.77
C PHE A 500 -9.78 4.22 6.32
N PHE A 501 -10.71 3.86 5.43
CA PHE A 501 -11.99 3.25 5.82
C PHE A 501 -11.82 1.91 6.54
N ARG A 502 -10.85 1.07 6.14
CA ARG A 502 -10.58 -0.21 6.84
C ARG A 502 -9.94 -0.01 8.20
N LEU A 503 -9.03 0.97 8.32
CA LEU A 503 -8.28 1.22 9.55
C LEU A 503 -9.10 1.94 10.63
N LEU A 504 -10.03 2.81 10.21
CA LEU A 504 -10.75 3.72 11.09
C LEU A 504 -12.27 3.64 10.97
N GLY A 505 -12.81 2.95 9.97
CA GLY A 505 -14.24 2.64 9.90
C GLY A 505 -14.63 1.56 10.89
N ASP A 506 -15.93 1.45 11.15
CA ASP A 506 -16.47 0.35 11.95
C ASP A 506 -16.05 -0.98 11.31
N LYS A 507 -15.55 -1.91 12.14
CA LYS A 507 -15.17 -3.26 11.68
C LYS A 507 -16.39 -3.92 11.04
N ALA A 508 -16.50 -3.85 9.71
CA ALA A 508 -17.28 -4.83 8.98
C ALA A 508 -16.66 -6.19 9.30
N ALA A 509 -17.44 -7.06 9.92
CA ALA A 509 -17.00 -8.40 10.28
C ALA A 509 -16.37 -9.06 9.05
N ALA A 510 -15.14 -9.53 9.18
CA ALA A 510 -14.57 -10.43 8.19
C ALA A 510 -15.57 -11.58 7.98
N PRO A 511 -15.86 -12.00 6.74
CA PRO A 511 -16.71 -13.16 6.52
C PRO A 511 -16.13 -14.31 7.33
N ALA A 512 -16.93 -14.87 8.24
CA ALA A 512 -16.53 -15.98 9.07
C ALA A 512 -16.04 -17.10 8.16
N GLY A 513 -14.84 -17.62 8.42
CA GLY A 513 -14.37 -18.84 7.80
C GLY A 513 -15.42 -19.95 7.96
N PRO A 514 -15.54 -20.87 6.98
CA PRO A 514 -16.61 -21.86 6.97
C PRO A 514 -16.63 -22.61 8.31
N ALA A 515 -17.80 -22.63 8.96
CA ALA A 515 -18.01 -23.29 10.22
C ALA A 515 -17.66 -24.78 10.09
N VAL A 516 -16.82 -25.29 11.00
CA VAL A 516 -16.52 -26.72 11.08
C VAL A 516 -17.80 -27.44 11.47
N GLN A 517 -18.40 -28.15 10.50
CA GLN A 517 -19.65 -28.87 10.70
C GLN A 517 -19.40 -30.20 11.45
N PRO A 518 -20.36 -30.68 12.27
CA PRO A 518 -20.16 -31.85 13.12
C PRO A 518 -19.84 -33.14 12.32
N PRO A 519 -19.05 -34.06 12.89
CA PRO A 519 -18.64 -35.30 12.24
C PRO A 519 -19.81 -36.29 12.08
N ILE A 520 -19.82 -37.02 10.96
CA ILE A 520 -20.75 -38.11 10.69
C ILE A 520 -20.05 -39.42 11.07
N HIS A 521 -20.27 -39.92 12.29
CA HIS A 521 -19.67 -41.17 12.80
C HIS A 521 -20.19 -42.41 12.05
N LEU A 522 -19.63 -42.71 10.88
CA LEU A 522 -19.90 -43.90 10.06
C LEU A 522 -18.60 -44.60 9.69
N LYS A 523 -18.64 -45.91 9.55
CA LYS A 523 -17.54 -46.73 9.06
C LYS A 523 -17.76 -47.09 7.59
N LEU A 524 -16.92 -46.53 6.72
CA LEU A 524 -16.99 -46.69 5.28
C LEU A 524 -15.92 -47.67 4.77
N LEU A 525 -16.33 -48.63 3.94
CA LEU A 525 -15.42 -49.45 3.14
C LEU A 525 -15.24 -48.80 1.77
N LEU A 526 -14.02 -48.36 1.48
CA LEU A 526 -13.62 -47.84 0.18
C LEU A 526 -12.96 -48.95 -0.65
N VAL A 527 -13.58 -49.32 -1.77
CA VAL A 527 -13.06 -50.34 -2.69
C VAL A 527 -12.25 -49.65 -3.78
N ASP A 528 -10.95 -49.96 -3.80
CA ASP A 528 -9.96 -49.44 -4.74
C ASP A 528 -9.89 -50.30 -6.00
N ASN A 529 -10.41 -49.79 -7.10
CA ASN A 529 -10.33 -50.41 -8.43
C ASN A 529 -9.06 -49.95 -9.19
N ASP A 530 -7.93 -49.85 -8.50
CA ASP A 530 -6.63 -49.38 -9.01
C ASP A 530 -6.66 -47.93 -9.57
N ASP A 531 -7.32 -47.01 -8.86
CA ASP A 531 -7.39 -45.60 -9.25
C ASP A 531 -6.44 -44.71 -8.44
N CYS A 532 -5.74 -43.81 -9.13
CA CYS A 532 -4.73 -42.95 -8.50
C CYS A 532 -5.31 -41.79 -7.67
N PHE A 533 -6.61 -41.49 -7.77
CA PHE A 533 -7.28 -40.39 -7.06
C PHE A 533 -7.99 -40.83 -5.77
N ILE A 534 -7.91 -42.12 -5.43
CA ILE A 534 -8.67 -42.70 -4.32
C ILE A 534 -8.36 -42.07 -2.96
N GLN A 535 -7.12 -41.62 -2.74
CA GLN A 535 -6.73 -40.98 -1.48
C GLN A 535 -7.41 -39.62 -1.30
N THR A 536 -7.69 -38.90 -2.39
CA THR A 536 -8.43 -37.63 -2.36
C THR A 536 -9.90 -37.87 -2.02
N LEU A 537 -10.50 -38.91 -2.60
CA LEU A 537 -11.86 -39.33 -2.29
C LEU A 537 -12.00 -39.78 -0.82
N ALA A 538 -11.05 -40.59 -0.33
CA ALA A 538 -10.97 -40.98 1.08
C ALA A 538 -10.81 -39.78 2.01
N ASN A 539 -10.01 -38.77 1.61
CA ASN A 539 -9.83 -37.55 2.36
C ASN A 539 -11.14 -36.74 2.49
N TYR A 540 -11.95 -36.63 1.43
CA TYR A 540 -13.24 -35.94 1.49
C TYR A 540 -14.22 -36.64 2.44
N VAL A 541 -14.24 -37.96 2.43
CA VAL A 541 -15.05 -38.76 3.36
C VAL A 541 -14.58 -38.58 4.81
N ARG A 542 -13.26 -38.58 5.06
CA ARG A 542 -12.68 -38.32 6.40
C ARG A 542 -12.99 -36.91 6.90
N GLN A 543 -12.94 -35.91 6.01
CA GLN A 543 -13.33 -34.52 6.33
C GLN A 543 -14.82 -34.38 6.67
N ALA A 544 -15.68 -35.26 6.14
CA ALA A 544 -17.07 -35.37 6.53
C ALA A 544 -17.27 -36.09 7.90
N GLY A 545 -16.20 -36.62 8.49
CA GLY A 545 -16.18 -37.22 9.82
C GLY A 545 -16.36 -38.73 9.87
N ALA A 546 -16.32 -39.42 8.72
CA ALA A 546 -16.42 -40.88 8.65
C ALA A 546 -15.05 -41.58 8.77
N GLU A 547 -15.04 -42.76 9.37
CA GLU A 547 -13.90 -43.67 9.39
C GLU A 547 -13.82 -44.40 8.04
N VAL A 548 -12.64 -44.46 7.42
CA VAL A 548 -12.47 -45.07 6.08
C VAL A 548 -11.46 -46.21 6.16
N VAL A 549 -11.90 -47.40 5.80
CA VAL A 549 -11.06 -48.59 5.58
C VAL A 549 -11.01 -48.86 4.08
N THR A 550 -9.82 -49.07 3.51
CA THR A 550 -9.65 -49.24 2.06
C THR A 550 -9.14 -50.64 1.73
N TYR A 551 -9.76 -51.31 0.77
CA TYR A 551 -9.32 -52.59 0.21
C TYR A 551 -9.24 -52.50 -1.32
N ARG A 552 -8.22 -53.13 -1.91
CA ARG A 552 -8.15 -53.29 -3.37
C ARG A 552 -9.17 -54.30 -3.86
N ALA A 553 -9.77 -54.03 -5.01
CA ALA A 553 -10.74 -54.89 -5.68
C ALA A 553 -10.21 -56.32 -5.90
N GLY A 554 -11.13 -57.28 -6.03
CA GLY A 554 -10.80 -58.71 -6.10
C GLY A 554 -10.64 -59.41 -4.74
N PHE A 555 -11.04 -58.76 -3.65
CA PHE A 555 -11.05 -59.35 -2.32
C PHE A 555 -12.24 -60.33 -2.12
N PRO A 556 -12.09 -61.36 -1.27
CA PRO A 556 -13.18 -62.30 -0.95
C PRO A 556 -14.35 -61.59 -0.23
N LEU A 557 -15.59 -61.82 -0.67
CA LEU A 557 -16.78 -61.07 -0.20
C LEU A 557 -17.05 -61.25 1.30
N GLU A 558 -16.52 -62.30 1.92
CA GLU A 558 -16.54 -62.57 3.36
C GLU A 558 -15.85 -61.47 4.19
N ILE A 559 -15.03 -60.62 3.57
CA ILE A 559 -14.46 -59.43 4.23
C ILE A 559 -15.55 -58.47 4.70
N LEU A 560 -16.71 -58.41 4.02
CA LEU A 560 -17.82 -57.54 4.42
C LEU A 560 -18.36 -57.92 5.81
N ASP A 561 -18.37 -59.21 6.15
CA ASP A 561 -18.79 -59.71 7.46
C ASP A 561 -17.79 -59.34 8.59
N GLN A 562 -16.52 -59.15 8.23
CA GLN A 562 -15.45 -58.77 9.16
C GLN A 562 -15.39 -57.25 9.36
N VAL A 563 -15.44 -56.48 8.26
CA VAL A 563 -15.34 -55.02 8.28
C VAL A 563 -16.61 -54.40 8.84
N LYS A 564 -17.78 -55.00 8.55
CA LYS A 564 -19.12 -54.49 8.88
C LYS A 564 -19.27 -53.01 8.52
N PRO A 565 -19.13 -52.63 7.24
CA PRO A 565 -19.24 -51.25 6.84
C PRO A 565 -20.69 -50.76 6.89
N ASP A 566 -20.89 -49.51 7.30
CA ASP A 566 -22.17 -48.80 7.19
C ASP A 566 -22.43 -48.35 5.74
N LEU A 567 -21.38 -48.24 4.92
CA LEU A 567 -21.44 -47.84 3.51
C LEU A 567 -20.24 -48.40 2.74
N ILE A 568 -20.49 -48.87 1.52
CA ILE A 568 -19.45 -49.21 0.54
C ILE A 568 -19.32 -48.07 -0.47
N LEU A 569 -18.14 -47.48 -0.58
CA LEU A 569 -17.78 -46.54 -1.65
C LEU A 569 -16.94 -47.28 -2.70
N ILE A 570 -17.44 -47.35 -3.92
CA ILE A 570 -16.74 -47.99 -5.04
C ILE A 570 -16.03 -46.89 -5.82
N SER A 571 -14.69 -46.94 -5.84
CA SER A 571 -13.87 -45.93 -6.49
C SER A 571 -14.02 -45.98 -8.02
N PRO A 572 -13.55 -44.93 -8.73
CA PRO A 572 -13.21 -45.05 -10.13
C PRO A 572 -12.17 -46.15 -10.37
N GLY A 573 -11.90 -46.45 -11.64
CA GLY A 573 -10.84 -47.37 -12.05
C GLY A 573 -10.76 -47.47 -13.57
N PRO A 574 -9.68 -48.06 -14.12
CA PRO A 574 -9.53 -48.29 -15.55
C PRO A 574 -10.41 -49.47 -16.01
N GLY A 575 -10.43 -49.75 -17.31
CA GLY A 575 -11.05 -50.98 -17.85
C GLY A 575 -12.57 -51.05 -17.70
N ARG A 576 -13.12 -52.27 -17.60
CA ARG A 576 -14.56 -52.49 -17.42
C ARG A 576 -14.88 -52.89 -15.97
N PRO A 577 -16.06 -52.54 -15.42
CA PRO A 577 -16.37 -52.85 -14.03
C PRO A 577 -16.36 -54.35 -13.70
N VAL A 578 -16.73 -55.20 -14.66
CA VAL A 578 -16.68 -56.66 -14.54
C VAL A 578 -15.26 -57.19 -14.26
N ASP A 579 -14.22 -56.54 -14.79
CA ASP A 579 -12.82 -56.97 -14.62
C ASP A 579 -12.37 -56.84 -13.15
N PHE A 580 -13.01 -55.95 -12.39
CA PHE A 580 -12.77 -55.68 -10.97
C PHE A 580 -13.78 -56.38 -10.06
N GLY A 581 -14.74 -57.13 -10.62
CA GLY A 581 -15.80 -57.79 -9.87
C GLY A 581 -16.85 -56.84 -9.26
N VAL A 582 -16.92 -55.59 -9.74
CA VAL A 582 -17.84 -54.57 -9.20
C VAL A 582 -19.30 -55.01 -9.25
N PRO A 583 -19.83 -55.60 -10.34
CA PRO A 583 -21.23 -56.03 -10.38
C PRO A 583 -21.58 -57.10 -9.33
N ALA A 584 -20.65 -58.05 -9.10
CA ALA A 584 -20.83 -59.09 -8.10
C ALA A 584 -20.83 -58.51 -6.67
N LEU A 585 -19.95 -57.55 -6.39
CA LEU A 585 -19.92 -56.81 -5.14
C LEU A 585 -21.23 -56.04 -4.89
N VAL A 586 -21.74 -55.33 -5.90
CA VAL A 586 -23.00 -54.58 -5.80
C VAL A 586 -24.18 -55.51 -5.55
N GLN A 587 -24.27 -56.65 -6.25
CA GLN A 587 -25.33 -57.64 -6.02
C GLN A 587 -25.26 -58.25 -4.61
N HIS A 588 -24.05 -58.51 -4.12
CA HIS A 588 -23.86 -59.02 -2.76
C HIS A 588 -24.28 -57.96 -1.71
N ALA A 589 -23.83 -56.71 -1.87
CA ALA A 589 -24.21 -55.59 -1.02
C ALA A 589 -25.73 -55.36 -1.01
N ALA A 590 -26.38 -55.43 -2.18
CA ALA A 590 -27.83 -55.34 -2.32
C ALA A 590 -28.57 -56.44 -1.54
N LYS A 591 -28.11 -57.70 -1.64
CA LYS A 591 -28.68 -58.83 -0.87
C LYS A 591 -28.48 -58.65 0.64
N ALA A 592 -27.32 -58.14 1.05
CA ALA A 592 -26.99 -57.84 2.43
C ALA A 592 -27.61 -56.53 2.94
N LYS A 593 -28.30 -55.76 2.08
CA LYS A 593 -28.85 -54.42 2.35
C LYS A 593 -27.81 -53.41 2.86
N ILE A 594 -26.57 -53.56 2.41
CA ILE A 594 -25.50 -52.60 2.71
C ILE A 594 -25.59 -51.46 1.70
N PRO A 595 -25.63 -50.19 2.14
CA PRO A 595 -25.61 -49.05 1.25
C PRO A 595 -24.37 -48.99 0.35
N VAL A 596 -24.54 -48.51 -0.88
CA VAL A 596 -23.46 -48.39 -1.87
C VAL A 596 -23.47 -47.01 -2.53
N PHE A 597 -22.30 -46.39 -2.61
CA PHE A 597 -22.07 -45.21 -3.44
C PHE A 597 -21.02 -45.50 -4.50
N GLY A 598 -21.34 -45.34 -5.78
CA GLY A 598 -20.40 -45.57 -6.89
C GLY A 598 -19.88 -44.28 -7.52
N VAL A 599 -18.60 -44.24 -7.87
CA VAL A 599 -18.00 -43.14 -8.64
C VAL A 599 -17.40 -43.68 -9.94
N CYS A 600 -17.77 -43.10 -11.08
CA CYS A 600 -17.29 -43.47 -12.41
C CYS A 600 -17.44 -44.97 -12.72
N LEU A 601 -16.37 -45.76 -12.63
CA LEU A 601 -16.41 -47.23 -12.75
C LEU A 601 -17.42 -47.86 -11.77
N GLY A 602 -17.58 -47.29 -10.58
CA GLY A 602 -18.60 -47.71 -9.61
C GLY A 602 -20.04 -47.52 -10.12
N LEU A 603 -20.34 -46.39 -10.79
CA LEU A 603 -21.65 -46.19 -11.43
C LEU A 603 -21.88 -47.23 -12.53
N GLN A 604 -20.88 -47.42 -13.37
CA GLN A 604 -20.93 -48.34 -14.49
C GLN A 604 -21.19 -49.77 -14.01
N GLY A 605 -20.50 -50.21 -12.96
CA GLY A 605 -20.69 -51.52 -12.37
C GLY A 605 -22.02 -51.69 -11.64
N ILE A 606 -22.58 -50.61 -11.06
CA ILE A 606 -23.96 -50.64 -10.52
C ILE A 606 -24.97 -50.83 -11.65
N VAL A 607 -24.80 -50.17 -12.79
CA VAL A 607 -25.69 -50.35 -13.95
C VAL A 607 -25.61 -51.80 -14.48
N GLU A 608 -24.41 -52.35 -14.64
CA GLU A 608 -24.23 -53.76 -15.05
C GLU A 608 -24.82 -54.75 -14.02
N ALA A 609 -24.70 -54.47 -12.72
CA ALA A 609 -25.21 -55.34 -11.65
C ALA A 609 -26.71 -55.59 -11.73
N PHE A 610 -27.47 -54.60 -12.20
CA PHE A 610 -28.93 -54.66 -12.36
C PHE A 610 -29.35 -54.97 -13.81
N GLY A 611 -28.43 -55.43 -14.66
CA GLY A 611 -28.75 -55.91 -16.01
C GLY A 611 -28.75 -54.83 -17.09
N GLY A 612 -28.20 -53.64 -16.81
CA GLY A 612 -27.98 -52.61 -17.82
C GLY A 612 -26.76 -52.87 -18.70
N GLU A 613 -26.74 -52.26 -19.89
CA GLU A 613 -25.61 -52.34 -20.83
C GLU A 613 -24.80 -51.03 -20.87
N LEU A 614 -23.48 -51.14 -21.05
CA LEU A 614 -22.56 -50.02 -21.21
C LEU A 614 -22.16 -49.81 -22.67
N GLY A 615 -22.11 -48.55 -23.09
CA GLY A 615 -21.62 -48.11 -24.38
C GLY A 615 -20.25 -47.45 -24.27
N VAL A 616 -19.60 -47.23 -25.41
CA VAL A 616 -18.29 -46.57 -25.51
C VAL A 616 -18.47 -45.25 -26.24
N LEU A 617 -18.23 -44.13 -25.55
CA LEU A 617 -18.01 -42.83 -26.17
C LEU A 617 -16.55 -42.73 -26.64
N PRO A 618 -16.20 -41.76 -27.53
CA PRO A 618 -14.81 -41.53 -27.93
C PRO A 618 -13.83 -41.28 -26.77
N HIS A 619 -14.34 -40.93 -25.59
CA HIS A 619 -13.56 -40.51 -24.42
C HIS A 619 -13.86 -41.28 -23.12
N SER A 620 -14.90 -42.12 -23.05
CA SER A 620 -15.26 -42.86 -21.82
C SER A 620 -16.33 -43.93 -22.03
N LEU A 621 -16.50 -44.83 -21.05
CA LEU A 621 -17.68 -45.68 -20.93
C LEU A 621 -18.87 -44.89 -20.38
N TYR A 622 -20.08 -45.26 -20.80
CA TYR A 622 -21.33 -44.68 -20.28
C TYR A 622 -22.46 -45.71 -20.25
N ALA A 623 -23.46 -45.50 -19.38
CA ALA A 623 -24.66 -46.31 -19.35
C ALA A 623 -25.58 -45.99 -20.54
N ILE A 624 -25.99 -47.01 -21.29
CA ILE A 624 -26.86 -46.86 -22.48
C ILE A 624 -28.30 -46.60 -22.02
N PRO A 625 -28.91 -45.44 -22.34
CA PRO A 625 -30.27 -45.10 -21.89
C PRO A 625 -31.33 -46.12 -22.32
N GLU A 626 -31.22 -46.68 -23.53
CA GLU A 626 -32.17 -47.64 -24.12
C GLU A 626 -32.11 -49.01 -23.46
N LYS A 627 -31.01 -49.29 -22.75
CA LYS A 627 -30.73 -50.54 -22.05
C LYS A 627 -30.59 -50.30 -20.55
N PHE A 628 -31.19 -49.24 -20.04
CA PHE A 628 -31.11 -48.88 -18.63
C PHE A 628 -32.09 -49.72 -17.80
N PRO A 629 -31.66 -50.32 -16.67
CA PRO A 629 -32.49 -51.25 -15.92
C PRO A 629 -33.64 -50.54 -15.21
N ALA A 630 -34.78 -51.23 -15.07
CA ALA A 630 -36.01 -50.65 -14.53
C ALA A 630 -35.90 -50.31 -13.03
N GLU A 631 -35.03 -51.03 -12.33
CA GLU A 631 -34.73 -50.93 -10.90
C GLU A 631 -33.97 -49.64 -10.56
N LEU A 632 -33.32 -49.02 -11.54
CA LEU A 632 -32.59 -47.77 -11.38
C LEU A 632 -33.40 -46.57 -11.93
N GLU A 633 -33.26 -45.43 -11.27
CA GLU A 633 -33.69 -44.13 -11.72
C GLU A 633 -32.49 -43.26 -12.11
N ILE A 634 -32.65 -42.41 -13.11
CA ILE A 634 -31.62 -41.48 -13.57
C ILE A 634 -31.81 -40.15 -12.85
N THR A 635 -30.81 -39.74 -12.08
CA THR A 635 -30.87 -38.53 -11.25
C THR A 635 -30.18 -37.32 -11.88
N ALA A 636 -29.28 -37.53 -12.85
CA ALA A 636 -28.63 -36.46 -13.60
C ALA A 636 -28.26 -36.89 -15.03
N ARG A 637 -28.33 -35.93 -15.97
CA ARG A 637 -27.89 -36.10 -17.37
C ARG A 637 -27.10 -34.87 -17.85
N THR A 638 -26.21 -35.07 -18.82
CA THR A 638 -25.66 -33.95 -19.61
C THR A 638 -26.67 -33.43 -20.62
N LYS A 639 -26.38 -32.27 -21.22
CA LYS A 639 -27.17 -31.71 -22.33
C LYS A 639 -27.29 -32.67 -23.51
N ASP A 640 -26.26 -33.47 -23.75
CA ASP A 640 -26.19 -34.45 -24.83
C ASP A 640 -26.76 -35.83 -24.43
N GLY A 641 -27.46 -35.92 -23.30
CA GLY A 641 -28.22 -37.10 -22.89
C GLY A 641 -27.46 -38.15 -22.09
N VAL A 642 -26.15 -37.98 -21.87
CA VAL A 642 -25.29 -38.92 -21.13
C VAL A 642 -25.69 -38.95 -19.66
N ILE A 643 -25.87 -40.15 -19.11
CA ILE A 643 -26.26 -40.37 -17.71
C ILE A 643 -25.08 -40.01 -16.80
N MET A 644 -25.32 -39.10 -15.86
CA MET A 644 -24.29 -38.58 -14.94
C MET A 644 -24.54 -38.95 -13.48
N GLY A 645 -25.76 -39.38 -13.15
CA GLY A 645 -26.11 -39.83 -11.82
C GLY A 645 -27.26 -40.83 -11.87
N VAL A 646 -27.21 -41.81 -10.99
CA VAL A 646 -28.22 -42.87 -10.87
C VAL A 646 -28.54 -43.17 -9.41
N ARG A 647 -29.73 -43.67 -9.16
CA ARG A 647 -30.17 -44.18 -7.85
C ARG A 647 -30.97 -45.46 -8.04
N HIS A 648 -30.90 -46.40 -7.11
CA HIS A 648 -31.82 -47.53 -7.06
C HIS A 648 -33.15 -47.12 -6.44
N ARG A 649 -34.28 -47.53 -7.02
CA ARG A 649 -35.62 -47.07 -6.59
C ARG A 649 -35.97 -47.44 -5.14
N GLU A 650 -35.48 -48.60 -4.68
CA GLU A 650 -35.85 -49.16 -3.36
C GLU A 650 -34.67 -49.36 -2.38
N LEU A 651 -33.43 -49.37 -2.87
CA LEU A 651 -32.25 -49.74 -2.08
C LEU A 651 -31.38 -48.49 -1.90
N PRO A 652 -30.59 -48.39 -0.81
CA PRO A 652 -29.70 -47.25 -0.57
C PRO A 652 -28.44 -47.33 -1.45
N ILE A 653 -28.64 -47.32 -2.77
CA ILE A 653 -27.60 -47.42 -3.80
C ILE A 653 -27.69 -46.19 -4.70
N GLU A 654 -26.63 -45.40 -4.75
CA GLU A 654 -26.51 -44.21 -5.60
C GLU A 654 -25.15 -44.19 -6.29
N ALA A 655 -25.04 -43.49 -7.41
CA ALA A 655 -23.75 -43.33 -8.07
C ALA A 655 -23.69 -42.09 -8.95
N VAL A 656 -22.47 -41.63 -9.22
CA VAL A 656 -22.17 -40.54 -10.15
C VAL A 656 -21.11 -40.95 -11.17
N GLN A 657 -21.22 -40.45 -12.40
CA GLN A 657 -20.28 -40.79 -13.48
C GLN A 657 -19.03 -39.89 -13.46
N PHE A 658 -19.17 -38.66 -12.98
CA PHE A 658 -18.07 -37.71 -12.82
C PHE A 658 -17.34 -37.93 -11.49
N HIS A 659 -16.17 -37.29 -11.34
CA HIS A 659 -15.27 -37.45 -10.21
C HIS A 659 -15.45 -36.30 -9.20
N PRO A 660 -16.11 -36.52 -8.04
CA PRO A 660 -16.28 -35.48 -7.01
C PRO A 660 -14.95 -34.99 -6.44
N GLU A 661 -13.94 -35.84 -6.43
CA GLU A 661 -12.59 -35.57 -5.93
C GLU A 661 -11.71 -34.76 -6.90
N SER A 662 -12.16 -34.57 -8.14
CA SER A 662 -11.41 -33.79 -9.14
C SER A 662 -11.27 -32.33 -8.72
N ILE A 663 -10.14 -31.70 -9.07
CA ILE A 663 -9.94 -30.26 -8.90
C ILE A 663 -11.02 -29.43 -9.61
N LEU A 664 -11.59 -29.96 -10.69
CA LEU A 664 -12.69 -29.32 -11.43
C LEU A 664 -13.99 -29.27 -10.61
N SER A 665 -14.10 -30.12 -9.59
CA SER A 665 -15.21 -30.18 -8.63
C SER A 665 -14.90 -29.42 -7.33
N ALA A 666 -13.70 -28.84 -7.18
CA ALA A 666 -13.26 -28.17 -5.95
C ALA A 666 -13.81 -26.74 -5.80
N GLN A 667 -14.28 -26.12 -6.89
CA GLN A 667 -14.90 -24.80 -6.83
C GLN A 667 -16.11 -24.82 -5.88
N HIS A 668 -16.12 -23.90 -4.91
CA HIS A 668 -17.14 -23.79 -3.86
C HIS A 668 -17.32 -25.08 -3.00
N ASP A 669 -16.29 -25.91 -2.88
CA ASP A 669 -16.32 -27.19 -2.15
C ASP A 669 -17.40 -28.15 -2.67
N THR A 670 -17.73 -28.08 -3.95
CA THR A 670 -18.87 -28.83 -4.53
C THR A 670 -18.70 -30.34 -4.40
N GLY A 671 -17.49 -30.86 -4.69
CA GLY A 671 -17.14 -32.25 -4.51
C GLY A 671 -17.28 -32.75 -3.07
N LEU A 672 -16.76 -31.98 -2.10
CA LEU A 672 -16.86 -32.30 -0.68
C LEU A 672 -18.32 -32.27 -0.20
N LYS A 673 -19.10 -31.27 -0.62
CA LYS A 673 -20.54 -31.19 -0.32
C LYS A 673 -21.32 -32.37 -0.88
N LEU A 674 -21.00 -32.80 -2.10
CA LEU A 674 -21.63 -33.97 -2.72
C LEU A 674 -21.35 -35.24 -1.93
N MET A 675 -20.09 -35.48 -1.57
CA MET A 675 -19.73 -36.65 -0.76
C MET A 675 -20.39 -36.61 0.62
N ARG A 676 -20.47 -35.43 1.25
CA ARG A 676 -21.18 -35.27 2.53
C ARG A 676 -22.68 -35.54 2.38
N ASN A 677 -23.31 -35.05 1.31
CA ASN A 677 -24.74 -35.29 1.06
C ASN A 677 -25.03 -36.77 0.80
N ALA A 678 -24.15 -37.47 0.07
CA ALA A 678 -24.24 -38.91 -0.11
C ALA A 678 -24.19 -39.63 1.24
N LEU A 679 -23.23 -39.28 2.12
CA LEU A 679 -23.11 -39.85 3.47
C LEU A 679 -24.33 -39.57 4.36
N LEU A 680 -24.83 -38.33 4.38
CA LEU A 680 -25.98 -37.93 5.20
C LEU A 680 -27.28 -38.61 4.77
N ARG A 681 -27.47 -38.74 3.45
CA ARG A 681 -28.68 -39.35 2.89
C ARG A 681 -28.71 -40.85 3.15
N ILE A 682 -27.57 -41.51 3.06
CA ILE A 682 -27.44 -42.93 3.32
C ILE A 682 -27.65 -43.25 4.80
N ARG A 683 -27.22 -42.37 5.72
CA ARG A 683 -27.51 -42.47 7.16
C ARG A 683 -29.01 -42.39 7.49
N ALA A 684 -29.82 -41.79 6.63
CA ALA A 684 -31.26 -41.61 6.86
C ALA A 684 -32.10 -42.84 6.47
N HIS A 685 -31.50 -43.82 5.80
CA HIS A 685 -32.08 -45.13 5.49
C HIS A 685 -31.62 -46.18 6.51
#